data_AF-A0A5N5SPF9-F1
#
_entry.id   AF-A0A5N5SPF9-F1
#
_cell.length_a   1.000
_cell.length_b   1.000
_cell.length_c   1.000
_cell.angle_alpha   90.00
_cell.angle_beta   90.00
_cell.angle_gamma   90.00
#
_symmetry.space_group_name_H-M   'P 1'
#
loop_
_entity.id
_entity.type
_entity.pdbx_description
1 polymer ?
#
loop_
_entity_poly.entity_id
_entity_poly.type
_entity_poly.pdbx_seq_one_letter_code
_entity_poly.pdbx_strand_id
1 'polypeptide(L)'
;MELLQENNTCGQTLLRLVARGNSILAEIMRLSNYIPPEFRLETKSDIQKYGDVILDFSYFKTPSVFDKKIEESQTLSDLDEEIRESHGTILGRIYTAFESIYRYIIDLLTFLQDLSEGVYIQKSLENVIVDEDGKQLMCEALYLYGTMLLVVEALFPGIIRERIIVAFHRHIGLRGAKETNIDDVCKLLRSTGYSFTPGSKRPQNYPENYFSRIKIPENYVELVVGYLRSDDIYHQVQAYPHPDHRSTALATQGGMLYVCLFFVPSTLHNHNSRMREIVDKFFSDNWVISYYMGRTVNLVDSWDSYKAAKQALNNTLENSNIKEKSLNQGSLINKLVKQTDQILADGHLNEMKVLDHSGKILNLLRQCNVVLRWVILHTSSLAIAGGEQNKKCQSLRQLEKKWEFYRSRAHGQILEIAEVFDGSRPLAKVSKNDKLNTWFKDIAEQILHLNLENPSVSSRKIIQIIQALKEVKDFHDLDSFAGIVQAVEEIVHDLQSLVKVSSINDDDLVTLALISDISYAWNLIEDFTQVMQVLQIIPEAMFNLLEQIIKLQTSMIEIPTRLDKDKLKDFAQLDERYKIDPRKLLDEGVRRELVRQVATSLHHGFVFNQKGKGNDLKKRLEIVGRQMKGFQTSFEYIQDYINTYGLKMWQEEMTRIINYNVEQECNILLKKKISDHESAYQSVAIPIPKFPSVDNQSVNFIGRLLTEILRITSPKTTVYISELETWYDSKNHNEVLNSTIVENVEKAICVAGLAGIDKLLAFLIVKELQFLNDASKMMDLLLKAQTNQDEMADDDPQISYLISAWARVCKIMGKLFEPYLPLVMGPVLKTASLKPEVALLDNEDMNAVDGDEDWQFVSIGEQQNFGIRTAGLEEKATACQMLVCYARELKDGFANYAEEVWIRLEDLECLDLNLDSNLYFSRYQNLM
;
A
#
# COMPACT_ATOMS: atom_id res chain seq x y z
N MET A 1 21.58 -7.63 -43.67
CA MET A 1 20.36 -7.60 -42.83
C MET A 1 20.82 -7.92 -41.43
N GLU A 2 20.51 -7.07 -40.45
CA GLU A 2 20.83 -7.32 -39.05
C GLU A 2 20.06 -8.56 -38.57
N LEU A 3 20.57 -9.28 -37.57
CA LEU A 3 19.90 -10.51 -37.11
C LEU A 3 18.52 -10.25 -36.50
N LEU A 4 18.33 -9.10 -35.83
CA LEU A 4 17.14 -8.82 -35.02
C LEU A 4 15.98 -8.10 -35.74
N GLN A 5 16.05 -7.87 -37.06
CA GLN A 5 14.95 -7.25 -37.82
C GLN A 5 13.66 -8.10 -37.74
N GLU A 6 12.46 -7.48 -37.71
CA GLU A 6 11.19 -8.22 -37.53
C GLU A 6 10.94 -9.30 -38.60
N ASN A 7 11.50 -9.14 -39.80
CA ASN A 7 11.42 -10.10 -40.91
C ASN A 7 12.40 -11.27 -40.80
N ASN A 8 13.34 -11.25 -39.86
CA ASN A 8 14.39 -12.26 -39.69
C ASN A 8 13.94 -13.32 -38.68
N THR A 9 13.22 -14.34 -39.16
CA THR A 9 12.64 -15.41 -38.34
C THR A 9 13.67 -16.12 -37.47
N CYS A 10 14.91 -16.30 -37.94
CA CYS A 10 15.99 -16.94 -37.20
C CYS A 10 16.35 -16.15 -35.93
N GLY A 11 16.65 -14.86 -36.07
CA GLY A 11 16.97 -13.98 -34.94
C GLY A 11 15.78 -13.77 -34.01
N GLN A 12 14.57 -13.66 -34.56
CA GLN A 12 13.34 -13.50 -33.79
C GLN A 12 12.99 -14.75 -32.97
N THR A 13 13.21 -15.96 -33.47
CA THR A 13 13.07 -17.21 -32.67
C THR A 13 14.09 -17.23 -31.53
N LEU A 14 15.36 -16.96 -31.82
CA LEU A 14 16.44 -16.96 -30.82
C LEU A 14 16.23 -15.91 -29.72
N LEU A 15 15.84 -14.69 -30.08
CA LEU A 15 15.52 -13.61 -29.14
C LEU A 15 14.34 -13.99 -28.23
N ARG A 16 13.28 -14.60 -28.77
CA ARG A 16 12.12 -15.06 -27.98
C ARG A 16 12.48 -16.21 -27.04
N LEU A 17 13.37 -17.11 -27.47
CA LEU A 17 13.90 -18.17 -26.63
C LEU A 17 14.65 -17.57 -25.43
N VAL A 18 15.64 -16.71 -25.67
CA VAL A 18 16.42 -16.03 -24.60
C VAL A 18 15.53 -15.20 -23.66
N ALA A 19 14.57 -14.45 -24.20
CA ALA A 19 13.61 -13.69 -23.39
C ALA A 19 12.79 -14.61 -22.46
N ARG A 20 12.21 -15.69 -23.00
CA ARG A 20 11.49 -16.69 -22.21
C ARG A 20 12.38 -17.37 -21.17
N GLY A 21 13.67 -17.53 -21.44
CA GLY A 21 14.64 -18.05 -20.46
C GLY A 21 14.76 -17.17 -19.22
N ASN A 22 14.80 -15.86 -19.42
CA ASN A 22 14.78 -14.89 -18.31
C ASN A 22 13.43 -14.90 -17.57
N SER A 23 12.30 -14.96 -18.28
CA SER A 23 10.97 -15.06 -17.65
C SER A 23 10.81 -16.33 -16.80
N ILE A 24 11.39 -17.46 -17.23
CA ILE A 24 11.40 -18.72 -16.48
C ILE A 24 12.20 -18.57 -15.17
N LEU A 25 13.41 -17.99 -15.23
CA LEU A 25 14.21 -17.72 -14.03
C LEU A 25 13.50 -16.78 -13.05
N ALA A 26 12.84 -15.74 -13.56
CA ALA A 26 12.05 -14.81 -12.74
C ALA A 26 10.87 -15.52 -12.05
N GLU A 27 10.09 -16.33 -12.77
CA GLU A 27 8.95 -17.07 -12.18
C GLU A 27 9.41 -18.15 -11.19
N ILE A 28 10.54 -18.82 -11.43
CA ILE A 28 11.17 -19.75 -10.47
C ILE A 28 11.57 -19.02 -9.18
N MET A 29 12.26 -17.88 -9.30
CA MET A 29 12.67 -17.06 -8.15
C MET A 29 11.47 -16.48 -7.39
N ARG A 30 10.40 -16.11 -8.11
CA ARG A 30 9.17 -15.60 -7.49
C ARG A 30 8.39 -16.71 -6.78
N LEU A 31 8.35 -17.92 -7.32
CA LEU A 31 7.58 -19.04 -6.78
C LEU A 31 8.22 -19.74 -5.57
N SER A 32 9.55 -19.65 -5.38
CA SER A 32 10.21 -20.28 -4.21
C SER A 32 9.70 -19.74 -2.87
N ASN A 33 9.24 -18.49 -2.85
CA ASN A 33 8.71 -17.83 -1.66
C ASN A 33 7.29 -18.33 -1.29
N TYR A 34 6.67 -19.16 -2.14
CA TYR A 34 5.32 -19.71 -1.96
C TYR A 34 5.31 -21.25 -1.84
N ILE A 35 6.46 -21.87 -1.52
CA ILE A 35 6.51 -23.30 -1.13
C ILE A 35 5.76 -23.47 0.20
N PRO A 36 4.67 -24.28 0.26
CA PRO A 36 3.94 -24.50 1.51
C PRO A 36 4.86 -25.16 2.57
N PRO A 37 4.85 -24.71 3.84
CA PRO A 37 5.79 -25.17 4.84
C PRO A 37 5.69 -26.67 5.14
N GLU A 38 4.50 -27.25 5.00
CA GLU A 38 4.20 -28.68 5.17
C GLU A 38 5.07 -29.52 4.23
N PHE A 39 5.35 -29.04 3.02
CA PHE A 39 6.15 -29.77 2.03
C PHE A 39 7.63 -29.90 2.42
N ARG A 40 8.10 -29.12 3.41
CA ARG A 40 9.45 -29.26 3.98
C ARG A 40 9.56 -30.47 4.92
N LEU A 41 8.49 -30.78 5.68
CA LEU A 41 8.45 -31.81 6.73
C LEU A 41 9.63 -31.70 7.72
N GLU A 42 9.86 -30.50 8.26
CA GLU A 42 11.02 -30.20 9.11
C GLU A 42 10.86 -30.68 10.56
N THR A 43 9.66 -30.63 11.13
CA THR A 43 9.41 -31.08 12.50
C THR A 43 8.90 -32.52 12.55
N LYS A 44 9.08 -33.16 13.71
CA LYS A 44 8.48 -34.47 13.99
C LYS A 44 6.95 -34.45 13.92
N SER A 45 6.32 -33.31 14.20
CA SER A 45 4.87 -33.13 14.10
C SER A 45 4.43 -33.17 12.64
N ASP A 46 5.16 -32.49 11.76
CA ASP A 46 4.83 -32.45 10.32
C ASP A 46 4.98 -33.83 9.68
N ILE A 47 6.07 -34.53 10.02
CA ILE A 47 6.32 -35.91 9.59
C ILE A 47 5.20 -36.84 10.06
N GLN A 48 4.70 -36.66 11.29
CA GLN A 48 3.61 -37.47 11.85
C GLN A 48 2.21 -37.13 11.28
N LYS A 49 1.92 -35.86 10.97
CA LYS A 49 0.62 -35.47 10.38
C LYS A 49 0.60 -35.71 8.87
N TYR A 50 1.59 -35.21 8.14
CA TYR A 50 1.56 -35.08 6.68
C TYR A 50 2.45 -36.10 5.93
N GLY A 51 3.37 -36.78 6.61
CA GLY A 51 4.39 -37.62 5.96
C GLY A 51 3.87 -38.86 5.21
N ASP A 52 2.64 -39.29 5.49
CA ASP A 52 1.96 -40.38 4.78
C ASP A 52 1.21 -39.91 3.51
N VAL A 53 1.14 -38.60 3.27
CA VAL A 53 0.37 -37.98 2.17
C VAL A 53 1.28 -37.13 1.26
N ILE A 54 2.25 -36.41 1.84
CA ILE A 54 3.27 -35.64 1.11
C ILE A 54 4.46 -36.55 0.76
N LEU A 55 4.27 -37.34 -0.30
CA LEU A 55 5.19 -38.40 -0.75
C LEU A 55 6.24 -37.89 -1.74
N ASP A 56 7.44 -38.50 -1.74
CA ASP A 56 8.51 -38.23 -2.71
C ASP A 56 8.52 -39.21 -3.90
N PHE A 57 9.57 -39.21 -4.74
CA PHE A 57 9.69 -40.11 -5.91
C PHE A 57 9.72 -41.62 -5.57
N SER A 58 9.71 -42.03 -4.30
CA SER A 58 9.38 -43.40 -3.90
C SER A 58 7.95 -43.80 -4.27
N TYR A 59 7.00 -42.85 -4.30
CA TYR A 59 5.61 -43.07 -4.74
C TYR A 59 5.54 -43.79 -6.08
N PHE A 60 6.27 -43.31 -7.09
CA PHE A 60 6.28 -43.87 -8.45
C PHE A 60 6.80 -45.32 -8.55
N LYS A 61 7.38 -45.88 -7.48
CA LYS A 61 7.79 -47.30 -7.46
C LYS A 61 6.63 -48.24 -7.12
N THR A 62 5.69 -47.80 -6.30
CA THR A 62 4.55 -48.59 -5.80
C THR A 62 3.30 -47.72 -5.54
N PRO A 63 2.73 -47.01 -6.54
CA PRO A 63 1.63 -46.06 -6.32
C PRO A 63 0.45 -46.68 -5.57
N SER A 64 0.02 -47.87 -6.01
CA SER A 64 -1.11 -48.62 -5.46
C SER A 64 -0.95 -49.06 -3.99
N VAL A 65 0.23 -48.96 -3.39
CA VAL A 65 0.42 -49.17 -1.94
C VAL A 65 0.13 -47.89 -1.16
N PHE A 66 0.50 -46.74 -1.73
CA PHE A 66 0.28 -45.43 -1.12
C PHE A 66 -1.16 -44.95 -1.29
N ASP A 67 -1.70 -44.98 -2.51
CA ASP A 67 -3.06 -44.52 -2.77
C ASP A 67 -4.07 -45.36 -1.98
N LYS A 68 -3.90 -46.69 -1.98
CA LYS A 68 -4.71 -47.60 -1.16
C LYS A 68 -4.62 -47.26 0.35
N LYS A 69 -3.42 -46.93 0.87
CA LYS A 69 -3.25 -46.57 2.29
C LYS A 69 -4.01 -45.28 2.66
N ILE A 70 -4.10 -44.34 1.71
CA ILE A 70 -4.85 -43.09 1.87
C ILE A 70 -6.36 -43.37 1.76
N GLU A 71 -6.79 -44.16 0.78
CA GLU A 71 -8.21 -44.56 0.57
C GLU A 71 -8.79 -45.39 1.73
N GLU A 72 -8.03 -46.31 2.33
CA GLU A 72 -8.48 -47.12 3.48
C GLU A 72 -8.53 -46.35 4.81
N SER A 73 -8.11 -45.07 4.83
CA SER A 73 -8.03 -44.25 6.04
C SER A 73 -8.71 -42.90 5.84
N GLN A 74 -9.93 -42.74 6.39
CA GLN A 74 -10.69 -41.48 6.31
C GLN A 74 -9.83 -40.26 6.71
N THR A 75 -9.06 -40.37 7.79
CA THR A 75 -8.18 -39.30 8.27
C THR A 75 -7.01 -38.95 7.34
N LEU A 76 -6.58 -39.85 6.45
CA LEU A 76 -5.58 -39.55 5.42
C LEU A 76 -6.25 -39.04 4.14
N SER A 77 -7.42 -39.57 3.78
CA SER A 77 -8.24 -39.11 2.65
C SER A 77 -8.68 -37.65 2.83
N ASP A 78 -9.22 -37.30 4.01
CA ASP A 78 -9.63 -35.94 4.37
C ASP A 78 -8.43 -34.96 4.30
N LEU A 79 -7.23 -35.42 4.69
CA LEU A 79 -6.00 -34.63 4.68
C LEU A 79 -5.41 -34.47 3.27
N ASP A 80 -5.53 -35.48 2.41
CA ASP A 80 -5.14 -35.41 1.00
C ASP A 80 -6.03 -34.42 0.23
N GLU A 81 -7.31 -34.33 0.60
CA GLU A 81 -8.24 -33.30 0.13
C GLU A 81 -7.90 -31.91 0.71
N GLU A 82 -7.64 -31.78 2.02
CA GLU A 82 -7.21 -30.52 2.67
C GLU A 82 -6.00 -29.90 1.95
N ILE A 83 -4.99 -30.72 1.64
CA ILE A 83 -3.79 -30.29 0.88
C ILE A 83 -4.15 -29.91 -0.57
N ARG A 84 -5.03 -30.69 -1.22
CA ARG A 84 -5.44 -30.44 -2.61
C ARG A 84 -6.17 -29.12 -2.77
N GLU A 85 -7.17 -28.86 -1.94
CA GLU A 85 -7.93 -27.60 -1.97
C GLU A 85 -7.06 -26.41 -1.56
N SER A 86 -6.25 -26.55 -0.50
CA SER A 86 -5.43 -25.45 0.04
C SER A 86 -4.23 -25.08 -0.83
N HIS A 87 -3.63 -26.04 -1.56
CA HIS A 87 -2.34 -25.85 -2.23
C HIS A 87 -2.31 -26.23 -3.71
N GLY A 88 -3.32 -26.91 -4.26
CA GLY A 88 -3.31 -27.38 -5.66
C GLY A 88 -3.03 -26.27 -6.68
N THR A 89 -3.55 -25.06 -6.45
CA THR A 89 -3.33 -23.90 -7.33
C THR A 89 -1.86 -23.45 -7.38
N ILE A 90 -1.17 -23.39 -6.24
CA ILE A 90 0.25 -22.99 -6.18
C ILE A 90 1.18 -24.12 -6.63
N LEU A 91 0.87 -25.37 -6.26
CA LEU A 91 1.59 -26.56 -6.72
C LEU A 91 1.53 -26.68 -8.25
N GLY A 92 0.36 -26.41 -8.86
CA GLY A 92 0.21 -26.34 -10.31
C GLY A 92 1.06 -25.27 -10.99
N ARG A 93 1.23 -24.09 -10.36
CA ARG A 93 2.14 -23.06 -10.87
C ARG A 93 3.61 -23.47 -10.76
N ILE A 94 4.02 -24.06 -9.64
CA ILE A 94 5.40 -24.53 -9.44
C ILE A 94 5.72 -25.64 -10.44
N TYR A 95 4.82 -26.60 -10.66
CA TYR A 95 4.99 -27.60 -11.71
C TYR A 95 5.06 -26.98 -13.12
N THR A 96 4.23 -25.97 -13.44
CA THR A 96 4.28 -25.29 -14.74
C THR A 96 5.62 -24.57 -14.96
N ALA A 97 6.22 -23.99 -13.92
CA ALA A 97 7.56 -23.41 -13.99
C ALA A 97 8.64 -24.50 -14.19
N PHE A 98 8.54 -25.63 -13.46
CA PHE A 98 9.41 -26.79 -13.64
C PHE A 98 9.35 -27.38 -15.06
N GLU A 99 8.15 -27.54 -15.62
CA GLU A 99 7.95 -28.02 -16.99
C GLU A 99 8.48 -27.01 -18.02
N SER A 100 8.40 -25.70 -17.72
CA SER A 100 8.93 -24.66 -18.61
C SER A 100 10.45 -24.72 -18.77
N ILE A 101 11.21 -25.20 -17.76
CA ILE A 101 12.65 -25.48 -17.87
C ILE A 101 12.91 -26.60 -18.88
N TYR A 102 12.15 -27.70 -18.78
CA TYR A 102 12.27 -28.82 -19.71
C TYR A 102 11.93 -28.38 -21.15
N ARG A 103 10.80 -27.69 -21.33
CA ARG A 103 10.42 -27.16 -22.64
C ARG A 103 11.47 -26.18 -23.19
N TYR A 104 12.06 -25.33 -22.36
CA TYR A 104 13.13 -24.40 -22.78
C TYR A 104 14.31 -25.12 -23.46
N ILE A 105 14.83 -26.19 -22.85
CA ILE A 105 15.96 -26.92 -23.42
C ILE A 105 15.55 -27.75 -24.65
N ILE A 106 14.34 -28.29 -24.70
CA ILE A 106 13.81 -28.91 -25.92
C ILE A 106 13.69 -27.87 -27.05
N ASP A 107 13.12 -26.70 -26.79
CA ASP A 107 12.98 -25.60 -27.76
C ASP A 107 14.36 -25.13 -28.27
N LEU A 108 15.38 -25.07 -27.41
CA LEU A 108 16.77 -24.78 -27.78
C LEU A 108 17.39 -25.89 -28.65
N LEU A 109 17.16 -27.17 -28.31
CA LEU A 109 17.66 -28.30 -29.10
C LEU A 109 17.00 -28.35 -30.49
N THR A 110 15.70 -28.07 -30.58
CA THR A 110 14.99 -27.93 -31.87
C THR A 110 15.55 -26.75 -32.67
N PHE A 111 15.78 -25.58 -32.06
CA PHE A 111 16.40 -24.44 -32.77
C PHE A 111 17.81 -24.76 -33.31
N LEU A 112 18.62 -25.51 -32.55
CA LEU A 112 19.93 -25.99 -33.01
C LEU A 112 19.81 -27.01 -34.15
N GLN A 113 18.78 -27.88 -34.11
CA GLN A 113 18.49 -28.83 -35.17
C GLN A 113 18.03 -28.10 -36.45
N ASP A 114 17.09 -27.15 -36.35
CA ASP A 114 16.61 -26.30 -37.44
C ASP A 114 17.77 -25.58 -38.18
N LEU A 115 18.75 -25.06 -37.43
CA LEU A 115 19.96 -24.44 -37.97
C LEU A 115 20.88 -25.45 -38.70
N SER A 116 20.90 -26.71 -38.26
CA SER A 116 21.70 -27.77 -38.90
C SER A 116 21.03 -28.37 -40.13
N GLU A 117 19.70 -28.41 -40.15
CA GLU A 117 18.88 -28.90 -41.28
C GLU A 117 18.61 -27.80 -42.33
N GLY A 118 18.95 -26.54 -42.03
CA GLY A 118 18.83 -25.41 -42.96
C GLY A 118 17.42 -24.84 -43.09
N VAL A 119 16.56 -25.07 -42.08
CA VAL A 119 15.19 -24.52 -41.99
C VAL A 119 15.19 -22.99 -42.11
N TYR A 120 16.21 -22.34 -41.53
CA TYR A 120 16.46 -20.91 -41.70
C TYR A 120 17.34 -20.67 -42.93
N ILE A 121 16.73 -20.18 -44.01
CA ILE A 121 17.40 -19.92 -45.30
C ILE A 121 18.68 -19.10 -45.11
N GLN A 122 19.82 -19.65 -45.56
CA GLN A 122 21.17 -19.06 -45.47
C GLN A 122 21.72 -18.82 -44.04
N LYS A 123 21.08 -19.38 -43.00
CA LYS A 123 21.53 -19.29 -41.60
C LYS A 123 21.90 -20.68 -41.05
N SER A 124 23.20 -20.92 -40.91
CA SER A 124 23.75 -22.01 -40.09
C SER A 124 24.16 -21.49 -38.70
N LEU A 125 24.57 -22.40 -37.80
CA LEU A 125 25.10 -22.08 -36.49
C LEU A 125 26.28 -21.07 -36.55
N GLU A 126 27.18 -21.26 -37.52
CA GLU A 126 28.33 -20.39 -37.75
C GLU A 126 27.89 -18.99 -38.23
N ASN A 127 26.93 -18.93 -39.16
CA ASN A 127 26.38 -17.67 -39.69
C ASN A 127 25.55 -16.88 -38.66
N VAL A 128 25.13 -17.50 -37.57
CA VAL A 128 24.50 -16.82 -36.42
C VAL A 128 25.55 -16.36 -35.42
N ILE A 129 26.59 -17.15 -35.16
CA ILE A 129 27.64 -16.84 -34.17
C ILE A 129 28.67 -15.79 -34.66
N VAL A 130 28.78 -15.58 -35.98
CA VAL A 130 29.57 -14.48 -36.59
C VAL A 130 28.85 -13.12 -36.52
N ASP A 131 27.54 -13.09 -36.28
CA ASP A 131 26.76 -11.87 -36.05
C ASP A 131 26.82 -11.52 -34.54
N GLU A 132 27.05 -10.24 -34.17
CA GLU A 132 27.26 -9.89 -32.75
C GLU A 132 26.00 -10.08 -31.88
N ASP A 133 24.81 -9.73 -32.38
CA ASP A 133 23.55 -9.99 -31.68
C ASP A 133 23.34 -11.51 -31.54
N GLY A 134 23.67 -12.27 -32.59
CA GLY A 134 23.58 -13.73 -32.59
C GLY A 134 24.56 -14.39 -31.63
N LYS A 135 25.81 -13.92 -31.58
CA LYS A 135 26.85 -14.39 -30.67
C LYS A 135 26.43 -14.20 -29.21
N GLN A 136 25.90 -13.03 -28.85
CA GLN A 136 25.36 -12.75 -27.52
C GLN A 136 24.23 -13.71 -27.16
N LEU A 137 23.17 -13.75 -27.97
CA LEU A 137 21.98 -14.57 -27.68
C LEU A 137 22.30 -16.09 -27.67
N MET A 138 23.21 -16.56 -28.53
CA MET A 138 23.66 -17.96 -28.53
C MET A 138 24.48 -18.31 -27.28
N CYS A 139 25.26 -17.37 -26.72
CA CYS A 139 25.93 -17.57 -25.44
C CYS A 139 24.94 -17.52 -24.27
N GLU A 140 23.98 -16.59 -24.30
CA GLU A 140 22.94 -16.47 -23.28
C GLU A 140 22.03 -17.68 -23.20
N ALA A 141 21.65 -18.30 -24.33
CA ALA A 141 20.74 -19.45 -24.31
C ALA A 141 21.28 -20.65 -23.51
N LEU A 142 22.57 -20.99 -23.70
CA LEU A 142 23.24 -22.05 -22.92
C LEU A 142 23.40 -21.68 -21.44
N TYR A 143 23.80 -20.42 -21.18
CA TYR A 143 23.98 -19.87 -19.84
C TYR A 143 22.68 -19.86 -19.04
N LEU A 144 21.57 -19.43 -19.64
CA LEU A 144 20.26 -19.36 -18.99
C LEU A 144 19.77 -20.75 -18.59
N TYR A 145 19.92 -21.77 -19.45
CA TYR A 145 19.59 -23.15 -19.09
C TYR A 145 20.44 -23.66 -17.91
N GLY A 146 21.77 -23.52 -17.97
CA GLY A 146 22.64 -23.90 -16.84
C GLY A 146 22.33 -23.14 -15.55
N THR A 147 21.91 -21.88 -15.67
CA THR A 147 21.47 -21.05 -14.55
C THR A 147 20.14 -21.53 -13.97
N MET A 148 19.17 -21.97 -14.78
CA MET A 148 17.92 -22.58 -14.30
C MET A 148 18.21 -23.79 -13.42
N LEU A 149 19.12 -24.69 -13.85
CA LEU A 149 19.50 -25.86 -13.07
C LEU A 149 20.06 -25.45 -11.69
N LEU A 150 21.02 -24.52 -11.65
CA LEU A 150 21.64 -24.06 -10.40
C LEU A 150 20.65 -23.31 -9.49
N VAL A 151 19.81 -22.44 -10.05
CA VAL A 151 18.82 -21.67 -9.29
C VAL A 151 17.73 -22.58 -8.71
N VAL A 152 17.31 -23.61 -9.45
CA VAL A 152 16.29 -24.58 -8.99
C VAL A 152 16.83 -25.55 -7.95
N GLU A 153 18.12 -25.91 -7.97
CA GLU A 153 18.75 -26.64 -6.85
C GLU A 153 18.86 -25.77 -5.59
N ALA A 154 19.19 -24.47 -5.75
CA ALA A 154 19.35 -23.54 -4.63
C ALA A 154 18.02 -23.14 -3.97
N LEU A 155 16.94 -23.00 -4.73
CA LEU A 155 15.64 -22.53 -4.24
C LEU A 155 14.65 -23.64 -3.89
N PHE A 156 14.73 -24.77 -4.58
CA PHE A 156 13.86 -25.92 -4.34
C PHE A 156 14.75 -27.14 -4.06
N PRO A 157 15.08 -27.41 -2.78
CA PRO A 157 15.86 -28.58 -2.38
C PRO A 157 15.27 -29.86 -2.97
N GLY A 158 16.14 -30.79 -3.41
CA GLY A 158 15.73 -31.94 -4.23
C GLY A 158 14.50 -32.70 -3.72
N ILE A 159 14.46 -33.03 -2.42
CA ILE A 159 13.33 -33.74 -1.78
C ILE A 159 12.00 -32.95 -1.83
N ILE A 160 12.06 -31.61 -1.78
CA ILE A 160 10.89 -30.74 -1.86
C ILE A 160 10.37 -30.69 -3.30
N ARG A 161 11.25 -30.66 -4.32
CA ARG A 161 10.82 -30.78 -5.73
C ARG A 161 10.10 -32.09 -5.98
N GLU A 162 10.66 -33.19 -5.50
CA GLU A 162 10.09 -34.53 -5.69
C GLU A 162 8.68 -34.61 -5.08
N ARG A 163 8.49 -34.07 -3.87
CA ARG A 163 7.17 -33.96 -3.21
C ARG A 163 6.18 -33.10 -3.98
N ILE A 164 6.59 -31.92 -4.45
CA ILE A 164 5.72 -31.01 -5.22
C ILE A 164 5.25 -31.65 -6.53
N ILE A 165 6.15 -32.34 -7.24
CA ILE A 165 5.84 -33.02 -8.51
C ILE A 165 4.91 -34.22 -8.28
N VAL A 166 5.09 -34.98 -7.19
CA VAL A 166 4.21 -36.11 -6.82
C VAL A 166 2.83 -35.65 -6.38
N ALA A 167 2.73 -34.60 -5.57
CA ALA A 167 1.44 -34.00 -5.21
C ALA A 167 0.69 -33.49 -6.46
N PHE A 168 1.38 -32.78 -7.36
CA PHE A 168 0.80 -32.36 -8.65
C PHE A 168 0.28 -33.56 -9.48
N HIS A 169 1.08 -34.63 -9.58
CA HIS A 169 0.67 -35.85 -10.28
C HIS A 169 -0.62 -36.45 -9.67
N ARG A 170 -0.63 -36.68 -8.35
CA ARG A 170 -1.76 -37.30 -7.63
C ARG A 170 -3.02 -36.43 -7.68
N HIS A 171 -2.89 -35.12 -7.54
CA HIS A 171 -4.04 -34.21 -7.37
C HIS A 171 -4.61 -33.65 -8.67
N ILE A 172 -3.77 -33.41 -9.68
CA ILE A 172 -4.14 -32.64 -10.88
C ILE A 172 -3.96 -33.47 -12.16
N GLY A 173 -2.93 -34.33 -12.23
CA GLY A 173 -2.62 -35.13 -13.43
C GLY A 173 -3.73 -36.10 -13.88
N LEU A 174 -4.61 -36.50 -12.96
CA LEU A 174 -5.63 -37.54 -13.21
C LEU A 174 -6.96 -37.04 -13.80
N ARG A 175 -7.20 -35.72 -13.94
CA ARG A 175 -8.49 -35.17 -14.41
C ARG A 175 -8.38 -34.16 -15.55
N GLY A 176 -8.01 -34.65 -16.74
CA GLY A 176 -8.54 -34.10 -18.00
C GLY A 176 -7.72 -33.02 -18.73
N ALA A 177 -6.40 -32.97 -18.54
CA ALA A 177 -5.50 -32.11 -19.32
C ALA A 177 -4.59 -32.93 -20.26
N LYS A 178 -4.02 -32.23 -21.26
CA LYS A 178 -3.12 -32.77 -22.30
C LYS A 178 -1.90 -33.51 -21.72
N GLU A 179 -1.28 -34.36 -22.54
CA GLU A 179 0.01 -35.02 -22.27
C GLU A 179 0.99 -34.08 -21.53
N THR A 180 1.26 -34.38 -20.27
CA THR A 180 2.20 -33.61 -19.44
C THR A 180 3.58 -34.25 -19.54
N ASN A 181 4.64 -33.44 -19.61
CA ASN A 181 6.00 -33.95 -19.76
C ASN A 181 6.59 -34.50 -18.44
N ILE A 182 5.74 -35.11 -17.58
CA ILE A 182 6.08 -35.35 -16.18
C ILE A 182 7.22 -36.35 -16.00
N ASP A 183 7.33 -37.39 -16.83
CA ASP A 183 8.47 -38.31 -16.79
C ASP A 183 9.80 -37.60 -17.07
N ASP A 184 9.82 -36.64 -17.99
CA ASP A 184 11.03 -35.90 -18.34
C ASP A 184 11.35 -34.79 -17.34
N VAL A 185 10.34 -34.12 -16.77
CA VAL A 185 10.49 -33.23 -15.61
C VAL A 185 11.02 -34.01 -14.41
N CYS A 186 10.54 -35.24 -14.17
CA CYS A 186 11.04 -36.15 -13.14
C CYS A 186 12.48 -36.61 -13.40
N LYS A 187 12.87 -36.89 -14.65
CA LYS A 187 14.27 -37.18 -15.01
C LYS A 187 15.15 -35.95 -14.78
N LEU A 188 14.71 -34.78 -15.23
CA LEU A 188 15.47 -33.53 -15.18
C LEU A 188 15.65 -32.98 -13.76
N LEU A 189 14.61 -33.00 -12.91
CA LEU A 189 14.60 -32.33 -11.60
C LEU A 189 14.71 -33.26 -10.38
N ARG A 190 14.93 -34.57 -10.58
CA ARG A 190 15.29 -35.52 -9.51
C ARG A 190 16.37 -34.95 -8.59
N SER A 191 16.29 -35.23 -7.29
CA SER A 191 17.31 -34.84 -6.31
C SER A 191 18.72 -35.20 -6.79
N THR A 192 19.66 -34.26 -6.66
CA THR A 192 21.09 -34.52 -6.95
C THR A 192 21.83 -35.09 -5.73
N GLY A 193 21.18 -35.10 -4.56
CA GLY A 193 21.83 -35.31 -3.27
C GLY A 193 22.61 -34.11 -2.74
N TYR A 194 22.69 -33.00 -3.48
CA TYR A 194 23.34 -31.78 -3.01
C TYR A 194 22.52 -31.11 -1.91
N SER A 195 23.21 -30.48 -0.95
CA SER A 195 22.61 -29.76 0.16
C SER A 195 23.43 -28.50 0.45
N PHE A 196 22.72 -27.38 0.62
CA PHE A 196 23.29 -26.09 0.99
C PHE A 196 23.46 -25.93 2.52
N THR A 197 23.11 -26.95 3.32
CA THR A 197 23.31 -26.95 4.77
C THR A 197 24.82 -26.97 5.10
N PRO A 198 25.33 -26.08 5.98
CA PRO A 198 26.74 -26.07 6.35
C PRO A 198 27.27 -27.42 6.84
N GLY A 199 28.42 -27.84 6.32
CA GLY A 199 29.03 -29.14 6.63
C GLY A 199 28.51 -30.32 5.78
N SER A 200 27.49 -30.14 4.95
CA SER A 200 27.06 -31.14 3.96
C SER A 200 28.19 -31.44 2.97
N LYS A 201 28.42 -32.73 2.68
CA LYS A 201 29.38 -33.14 1.65
C LYS A 201 28.77 -32.98 0.26
N ARG A 202 29.49 -32.30 -0.64
CA ARG A 202 29.17 -32.25 -2.07
C ARG A 202 29.09 -33.68 -2.66
N PRO A 203 28.04 -34.05 -3.40
CA PRO A 203 27.95 -35.35 -4.04
C PRO A 203 29.04 -35.54 -5.10
N GLN A 204 29.38 -36.81 -5.34
CA GLN A 204 30.31 -37.18 -6.41
C GLN A 204 29.76 -36.74 -7.78
N ASN A 205 30.62 -36.10 -8.57
CA ASN A 205 30.34 -35.57 -9.91
C ASN A 205 29.18 -34.54 -9.97
N TYR A 206 28.96 -33.77 -8.90
CA TYR A 206 28.05 -32.62 -8.92
C TYR A 206 28.83 -31.31 -9.24
N PRO A 207 28.32 -30.42 -10.12
CA PRO A 207 27.03 -30.49 -10.81
C PRO A 207 27.07 -31.14 -12.21
N GLU A 208 28.20 -31.68 -12.69
CA GLU A 208 28.27 -32.16 -14.09
C GLU A 208 27.26 -33.29 -14.41
N ASN A 209 26.99 -34.21 -13.46
CA ASN A 209 25.94 -35.23 -13.59
C ASN A 209 24.51 -34.65 -13.65
N TYR A 210 24.30 -33.40 -13.22
CA TYR A 210 23.02 -32.69 -13.33
C TYR A 210 22.92 -31.99 -14.67
N PHE A 211 23.98 -31.28 -15.07
CA PHE A 211 24.09 -30.62 -16.37
C PHE A 211 24.03 -31.62 -17.54
N SER A 212 24.53 -32.84 -17.36
CA SER A 212 24.51 -33.90 -18.37
C SER A 212 23.19 -34.69 -18.49
N ARG A 213 22.13 -34.32 -17.75
CA ARG A 213 20.83 -35.05 -17.78
C ARG A 213 20.13 -34.95 -19.12
N ILE A 214 20.32 -33.85 -19.84
CA ILE A 214 19.89 -33.64 -21.22
C ILE A 214 21.15 -33.27 -22.01
N LYS A 215 21.45 -34.00 -23.08
CA LYS A 215 22.66 -33.76 -23.87
C LYS A 215 22.47 -32.57 -24.81
N ILE A 216 23.49 -31.71 -24.86
CA ILE A 216 23.58 -30.56 -25.76
C ILE A 216 24.66 -30.86 -26.81
N PRO A 217 24.50 -30.48 -28.10
CA PRO A 217 25.50 -30.72 -29.14
C PRO A 217 26.88 -30.15 -28.79
N GLU A 218 27.89 -31.01 -28.72
CA GLU A 218 29.25 -30.65 -28.24
C GLU A 218 29.88 -29.50 -29.04
N ASN A 219 29.59 -29.41 -30.36
CA ASN A 219 30.03 -28.30 -31.22
C ASN A 219 29.52 -26.94 -30.72
N TYR A 220 28.22 -26.84 -30.40
CA TYR A 220 27.62 -25.60 -29.89
C TYR A 220 28.20 -25.22 -28.52
N VAL A 221 28.48 -26.19 -27.65
CA VAL A 221 29.06 -25.95 -26.33
C VAL A 221 30.53 -25.48 -26.43
N GLU A 222 31.39 -26.14 -27.21
CA GLU A 222 32.77 -25.67 -27.43
C GLU A 222 32.82 -24.32 -28.15
N LEU A 223 31.86 -24.02 -29.05
CA LEU A 223 31.72 -22.68 -29.65
C LEU A 223 31.39 -21.62 -28.59
N VAL A 224 30.32 -21.81 -27.80
CA VAL A 224 29.93 -20.85 -26.75
C VAL A 224 31.04 -20.64 -25.72
N VAL A 225 31.67 -21.71 -25.23
CA VAL A 225 32.83 -21.61 -24.31
C VAL A 225 34.03 -20.95 -25.01
N GLY A 226 34.21 -21.19 -26.32
CA GLY A 226 35.22 -20.56 -27.16
C GLY A 226 35.09 -19.05 -27.24
N TYR A 227 33.90 -18.54 -27.57
CA TYR A 227 33.62 -17.10 -27.65
C TYR A 227 33.57 -16.43 -26.27
N LEU A 228 32.93 -17.05 -25.27
CA LEU A 228 32.92 -16.56 -23.88
C LEU A 228 34.34 -16.46 -23.29
N ARG A 229 35.29 -17.32 -23.70
CA ARG A 229 36.71 -17.18 -23.32
C ARG A 229 37.40 -16.08 -24.13
N SER A 230 37.21 -16.04 -25.44
CA SER A 230 38.08 -15.26 -26.36
C SER A 230 37.68 -13.78 -26.46
N ASP A 231 36.40 -13.50 -26.66
CA ASP A 231 35.87 -12.18 -27.04
C ASP A 231 35.54 -11.31 -25.80
N ASP A 232 35.04 -10.10 -26.04
CA ASP A 232 34.27 -9.27 -25.11
C ASP A 232 32.88 -9.09 -25.73
N ILE A 233 31.98 -10.06 -25.53
CA ILE A 233 30.76 -10.19 -26.34
C ILE A 233 29.75 -9.05 -26.11
N TYR A 234 29.91 -8.30 -25.01
CA TYR A 234 29.10 -7.14 -24.66
C TYR A 234 29.85 -5.80 -24.84
N HIS A 235 31.06 -5.82 -25.39
CA HIS A 235 31.93 -4.64 -25.58
C HIS A 235 32.20 -3.83 -24.29
N GLN A 236 32.11 -4.46 -23.11
CA GLN A 236 32.13 -3.79 -21.81
C GLN A 236 33.51 -3.26 -21.43
N VAL A 237 34.60 -3.76 -22.02
CA VAL A 237 35.96 -3.23 -21.78
C VAL A 237 36.09 -1.77 -22.22
N GLN A 238 35.36 -1.32 -23.25
CA GLN A 238 35.37 0.09 -23.68
C GLN A 238 34.84 1.03 -22.59
N ALA A 239 33.82 0.59 -21.85
CA ALA A 239 33.27 1.33 -20.71
C ALA A 239 34.23 1.37 -19.51
N TYR A 240 35.29 0.56 -19.48
CA TYR A 240 36.26 0.44 -18.39
C TYR A 240 37.72 0.54 -18.90
N PRO A 241 38.18 1.72 -19.36
CA PRO A 241 39.45 1.90 -20.09
C PRO A 241 40.75 1.74 -19.25
N HIS A 242 40.66 1.35 -17.98
CA HIS A 242 41.84 1.07 -17.14
C HIS A 242 42.11 -0.45 -17.11
N PRO A 243 43.30 -0.94 -17.46
CA PRO A 243 43.57 -2.39 -17.58
C PRO A 243 43.15 -3.21 -16.34
N ASP A 244 43.43 -2.70 -15.15
CA ASP A 244 43.14 -3.36 -13.87
C ASP A 244 41.62 -3.50 -13.57
N HIS A 245 40.77 -2.84 -14.36
CA HIS A 245 39.31 -2.99 -14.26
C HIS A 245 38.78 -4.17 -15.09
N ARG A 246 39.61 -4.87 -15.88
CA ARG A 246 39.18 -5.94 -16.82
C ARG A 246 38.28 -7.00 -16.18
N SER A 247 38.59 -7.45 -14.97
CA SER A 247 37.80 -8.46 -14.26
C SER A 247 36.43 -7.94 -13.78
N THR A 248 36.29 -6.62 -13.58
CA THR A 248 34.99 -5.97 -13.35
C THR A 248 34.24 -5.76 -14.66
N ALA A 249 34.94 -5.31 -15.70
CA ALA A 249 34.37 -5.05 -17.03
C ALA A 249 33.79 -6.32 -17.66
N LEU A 250 34.48 -7.45 -17.53
CA LEU A 250 34.06 -8.75 -18.06
C LEU A 250 33.29 -9.60 -17.04
N ALA A 251 32.85 -9.04 -15.91
CA ALA A 251 32.39 -9.84 -14.78
C ALA A 251 31.11 -10.65 -15.07
N THR A 252 30.19 -10.09 -15.87
CA THR A 252 28.97 -10.79 -16.30
C THR A 252 29.31 -11.96 -17.23
N GLN A 253 30.18 -11.72 -18.23
CA GLN A 253 30.69 -12.76 -19.12
C GLN A 253 31.48 -13.85 -18.36
N GLY A 254 32.21 -13.48 -17.31
CA GLY A 254 32.84 -14.42 -16.38
C GLY A 254 31.82 -15.28 -15.61
N GLY A 255 30.72 -14.68 -15.13
CA GLY A 255 29.59 -15.41 -14.54
C GLY A 255 28.97 -16.42 -15.50
N MET A 256 28.76 -16.03 -16.76
CA MET A 256 28.28 -16.93 -17.82
C MET A 256 29.25 -18.08 -18.08
N LEU A 257 30.54 -17.77 -18.23
CA LEU A 257 31.59 -18.75 -18.49
C LEU A 257 31.73 -19.76 -17.33
N TYR A 258 31.61 -19.30 -16.08
CA TYR A 258 31.57 -20.17 -14.91
C TYR A 258 30.43 -21.20 -14.98
N VAL A 259 29.22 -20.78 -15.38
CA VAL A 259 28.07 -21.70 -15.57
C VAL A 259 28.29 -22.63 -16.77
N CYS A 260 28.72 -22.10 -17.91
CA CYS A 260 28.89 -22.87 -19.14
C CYS A 260 29.99 -23.94 -19.05
N LEU A 261 31.01 -23.74 -18.21
CA LEU A 261 32.08 -24.73 -17.98
C LEU A 261 31.57 -26.06 -17.41
N PHE A 262 30.41 -26.10 -16.75
CA PHE A 262 29.82 -27.36 -16.27
C PHE A 262 29.25 -28.25 -17.37
N PHE A 263 29.01 -27.71 -18.58
CA PHE A 263 28.75 -28.53 -19.77
C PHE A 263 30.03 -29.12 -20.38
N VAL A 264 31.22 -28.64 -19.97
CA VAL A 264 32.55 -29.13 -20.44
C VAL A 264 33.47 -29.48 -19.26
N PRO A 265 33.11 -30.47 -18.40
CA PRO A 265 33.90 -30.84 -17.22
C PRO A 265 35.33 -31.34 -17.57
N SER A 266 35.56 -31.78 -18.81
CA SER A 266 36.88 -32.10 -19.34
C SER A 266 37.83 -30.88 -19.38
N THR A 267 37.30 -29.67 -19.54
CA THR A 267 38.07 -28.41 -19.44
C THR A 267 38.48 -28.14 -17.99
N LEU A 268 37.52 -28.24 -17.06
CA LEU A 268 37.72 -28.06 -15.61
C LEU A 268 38.74 -29.06 -15.00
N HIS A 269 38.74 -30.32 -15.45
CA HIS A 269 39.67 -31.34 -14.96
C HIS A 269 41.05 -31.31 -15.64
N ASN A 270 41.10 -31.24 -16.98
CA ASN A 270 42.30 -31.64 -17.75
C ASN A 270 43.03 -30.49 -18.44
N HIS A 271 42.34 -29.41 -18.81
CA HIS A 271 42.88 -28.38 -19.70
C HIS A 271 43.55 -27.23 -18.94
N ASN A 272 44.70 -27.51 -18.31
CA ASN A 272 45.44 -26.57 -17.46
C ASN A 272 45.77 -25.23 -18.14
N SER A 273 46.04 -25.21 -19.44
CA SER A 273 46.28 -23.97 -20.21
C SER A 273 44.99 -23.14 -20.39
N ARG A 274 43.91 -23.78 -20.88
CA ARG A 274 42.59 -23.13 -21.03
C ARG A 274 42.11 -22.56 -19.69
N MET A 275 42.20 -23.32 -18.59
CA MET A 275 41.76 -22.85 -17.27
C MET A 275 42.62 -21.72 -16.71
N ARG A 276 43.94 -21.72 -16.95
CA ARG A 276 44.81 -20.60 -16.55
C ARG A 276 44.42 -19.31 -17.27
N GLU A 277 44.28 -19.36 -18.60
CA GLU A 277 43.82 -18.24 -19.41
C GLU A 277 42.48 -17.67 -18.94
N ILE A 278 41.52 -18.54 -18.60
CA ILE A 278 40.21 -18.16 -18.05
C ILE A 278 40.35 -17.45 -16.69
N VAL A 279 41.16 -17.98 -15.76
CA VAL A 279 41.40 -17.31 -14.48
C VAL A 279 42.13 -15.99 -14.68
N ASP A 280 43.19 -15.95 -15.47
CA ASP A 280 43.97 -14.72 -15.72
C ASP A 280 43.13 -13.64 -16.42
N LYS A 281 42.16 -13.99 -17.28
CA LYS A 281 41.27 -13.02 -17.95
C LYS A 281 40.13 -12.53 -17.05
N PHE A 282 39.42 -13.42 -16.34
CA PHE A 282 38.16 -13.12 -15.66
C PHE A 282 38.22 -13.15 -14.11
N PHE A 283 39.12 -13.93 -13.52
CA PHE A 283 39.14 -14.26 -12.08
C PHE A 283 40.51 -14.00 -11.42
N SER A 284 41.30 -13.09 -11.99
CA SER A 284 42.69 -12.80 -11.58
C SER A 284 42.82 -12.19 -10.18
N ASP A 285 41.74 -11.57 -9.69
CA ASP A 285 41.67 -10.81 -8.44
C ASP A 285 40.33 -10.99 -7.71
N ASN A 286 39.46 -11.86 -8.20
CA ASN A 286 38.14 -12.17 -7.65
C ASN A 286 37.97 -13.70 -7.57
N TRP A 287 37.76 -14.24 -6.37
CA TRP A 287 37.45 -15.67 -6.16
C TRP A 287 36.03 -15.90 -5.62
N VAL A 288 35.35 -14.85 -5.17
CA VAL A 288 33.89 -14.82 -4.99
C VAL A 288 33.30 -14.03 -6.15
N ILE A 289 32.34 -14.62 -6.87
CA ILE A 289 31.70 -14.00 -8.04
C ILE A 289 30.18 -14.06 -7.95
N SER A 290 29.49 -13.03 -8.45
CA SER A 290 28.06 -13.10 -8.76
C SER A 290 27.87 -13.74 -10.13
N TYR A 291 27.13 -14.85 -10.22
CA TYR A 291 26.89 -15.57 -11.48
C TYR A 291 25.50 -15.32 -12.09
N TYR A 292 24.49 -14.90 -11.31
CA TYR A 292 23.19 -14.43 -11.81
C TYR A 292 22.47 -13.58 -10.76
N MET A 293 22.04 -12.35 -11.10
CA MET A 293 21.21 -11.46 -10.24
C MET A 293 21.59 -11.49 -8.75
N GLY A 294 22.85 -11.17 -8.44
CA GLY A 294 23.38 -11.13 -7.07
C GLY A 294 23.53 -12.49 -6.38
N ARG A 295 23.36 -13.63 -7.08
CA ARG A 295 23.68 -14.96 -6.54
C ARG A 295 25.19 -15.17 -6.62
N THR A 296 25.82 -15.24 -5.46
CA THR A 296 27.27 -15.40 -5.33
C THR A 296 27.70 -16.86 -5.26
N VAL A 297 28.93 -17.13 -5.66
CA VAL A 297 29.61 -18.42 -5.44
C VAL A 297 31.09 -18.21 -5.13
N ASN A 298 31.61 -19.00 -4.18
CA ASN A 298 33.04 -19.12 -3.94
C ASN A 298 33.65 -20.13 -4.93
N LEU A 299 34.56 -19.67 -5.78
CA LEU A 299 35.24 -20.51 -6.77
C LEU A 299 36.18 -21.53 -6.10
N VAL A 300 36.67 -21.26 -4.89
CA VAL A 300 37.48 -22.23 -4.12
C VAL A 300 36.68 -23.51 -3.85
N ASP A 301 35.48 -23.37 -3.31
CA ASP A 301 34.61 -24.51 -2.97
C ASP A 301 33.96 -25.11 -4.23
N SER A 302 33.62 -24.27 -5.20
CA SER A 302 32.99 -24.72 -6.45
C SER A 302 33.96 -25.49 -7.36
N TRP A 303 35.26 -25.19 -7.32
CA TRP A 303 36.28 -25.87 -8.13
C TRP A 303 37.24 -26.80 -7.37
N ASP A 304 37.01 -27.07 -6.08
CA ASP A 304 37.87 -27.94 -5.27
C ASP A 304 38.14 -29.32 -5.91
N SER A 305 37.11 -29.92 -6.52
CA SER A 305 37.16 -31.22 -7.20
C SER A 305 37.84 -31.19 -8.58
N TYR A 306 38.04 -30.01 -9.17
CA TYR A 306 38.47 -29.84 -10.57
C TYR A 306 39.93 -29.44 -10.66
N LYS A 307 40.80 -30.42 -10.94
CA LYS A 307 42.27 -30.27 -10.87
C LYS A 307 42.82 -29.06 -11.65
N ALA A 308 42.46 -28.88 -12.92
CA ALA A 308 42.98 -27.78 -13.73
C ALA A 308 42.44 -26.42 -13.28
N ALA A 309 41.15 -26.34 -12.93
CA ALA A 309 40.52 -25.12 -12.43
C ALA A 309 41.11 -24.68 -11.07
N LYS A 310 41.26 -25.61 -10.13
CA LYS A 310 41.93 -25.39 -8.84
C LYS A 310 43.39 -24.95 -9.00
N GLN A 311 44.15 -25.58 -9.91
CA GLN A 311 45.53 -25.18 -10.19
C GLN A 311 45.65 -23.80 -10.86
N ALA A 312 44.61 -23.33 -11.56
CA ALA A 312 44.57 -21.99 -12.13
C ALA A 312 44.32 -20.91 -11.06
N LEU A 313 43.38 -21.13 -10.12
CA LEU A 313 43.06 -20.18 -9.04
C LEU A 313 44.22 -19.91 -8.07
N ASN A 314 45.21 -20.80 -7.97
CA ASN A 314 46.32 -20.68 -7.00
C ASN A 314 47.05 -19.32 -7.03
N ASN A 315 47.10 -18.65 -8.18
CA ASN A 315 47.73 -17.31 -8.31
C ASN A 315 46.86 -16.21 -7.68
N THR A 316 45.55 -16.20 -7.98
CA THR A 316 44.56 -15.32 -7.35
C THR A 316 44.51 -15.50 -5.83
N LEU A 317 44.70 -16.74 -5.37
CA LEU A 317 44.62 -17.13 -3.95
C LEU A 317 45.94 -16.95 -3.17
N GLU A 318 46.98 -16.38 -3.78
CA GLU A 318 48.25 -16.20 -3.08
C GLU A 318 48.16 -15.13 -1.97
N ASN A 319 48.71 -15.42 -0.80
CA ASN A 319 48.64 -14.54 0.38
C ASN A 319 49.32 -13.17 0.18
N SER A 320 50.24 -13.04 -0.77
CA SER A 320 50.80 -11.78 -1.28
C SER A 320 49.72 -10.97 -2.00
N ASN A 321 49.18 -11.55 -3.07
CA ASN A 321 48.25 -10.93 -4.02
C ASN A 321 46.94 -10.51 -3.32
N ILE A 322 46.40 -11.36 -2.43
CA ILE A 322 45.23 -11.04 -1.60
C ILE A 322 45.50 -9.82 -0.71
N LYS A 323 46.66 -9.76 -0.04
CA LYS A 323 46.99 -8.65 0.88
C LYS A 323 47.22 -7.35 0.12
N GLU A 324 47.95 -7.39 -0.99
CA GLU A 324 48.16 -6.24 -1.84
C GLU A 324 46.82 -5.68 -2.36
N LYS A 325 45.96 -6.54 -2.92
CA LYS A 325 44.64 -6.15 -3.41
C LYS A 325 43.79 -5.55 -2.29
N SER A 326 43.73 -6.19 -1.13
CA SER A 326 42.96 -5.72 0.03
C SER A 326 43.42 -4.34 0.53
N LEU A 327 44.74 -4.13 0.68
CA LEU A 327 45.32 -2.85 1.10
C LEU A 327 45.07 -1.75 0.06
N ASN A 328 45.25 -2.06 -1.23
CA ASN A 328 45.00 -1.12 -2.32
C ASN A 328 43.54 -0.69 -2.35
N GLN A 329 42.58 -1.63 -2.28
CA GLN A 329 41.15 -1.32 -2.24
C GLN A 329 40.77 -0.51 -0.99
N GLY A 330 41.28 -0.87 0.19
CA GLY A 330 41.06 -0.10 1.43
C GLY A 330 41.57 1.35 1.35
N SER A 331 42.70 1.58 0.67
CA SER A 331 43.22 2.93 0.40
C SER A 331 42.33 3.71 -0.58
N LEU A 332 41.78 3.03 -1.60
CA LEU A 332 40.91 3.63 -2.61
C LEU A 332 39.56 4.05 -2.03
N ILE A 333 38.93 3.26 -1.15
CA ILE A 333 37.68 3.66 -0.46
C ILE A 333 37.86 5.05 0.19
N ASN A 334 38.91 5.22 0.99
CA ASN A 334 39.21 6.46 1.72
C ASN A 334 39.49 7.66 0.80
N LYS A 335 39.94 7.43 -0.44
CA LYS A 335 40.15 8.45 -1.47
C LYS A 335 38.83 8.78 -2.18
N LEU A 336 38.05 7.77 -2.55
CA LEU A 336 36.83 7.88 -3.35
C LEU A 336 35.68 8.49 -2.54
N VAL A 337 35.56 8.18 -1.24
CA VAL A 337 34.63 8.88 -0.33
C VAL A 337 34.93 10.38 -0.34
N LYS A 338 36.17 10.78 -0.08
CA LYS A 338 36.57 12.21 -0.09
C LYS A 338 36.36 12.90 -1.44
N GLN A 339 36.54 12.19 -2.56
CA GLN A 339 36.24 12.72 -3.90
C GLN A 339 34.73 12.83 -4.17
N THR A 340 33.92 11.96 -3.56
CA THR A 340 32.46 12.03 -3.58
C THR A 340 31.99 13.22 -2.74
N ASP A 341 32.48 13.37 -1.51
CA ASP A 341 32.19 14.50 -0.62
C ASP A 341 32.52 15.85 -1.26
N GLN A 342 33.66 15.94 -1.96
CA GLN A 342 34.09 17.14 -2.70
C GLN A 342 33.15 17.53 -3.86
N ILE A 343 32.49 16.54 -4.48
CA ILE A 343 31.48 16.78 -5.52
C ILE A 343 30.11 17.09 -4.91
N LEU A 344 29.82 16.53 -3.72
CA LEU A 344 28.59 16.72 -2.94
C LEU A 344 28.68 17.87 -1.91
N ALA A 345 29.61 18.82 -2.07
CA ALA A 345 29.90 19.84 -1.05
C ALA A 345 28.71 20.72 -0.60
N ASP A 346 27.65 20.83 -1.43
CA ASP A 346 26.41 21.56 -1.11
C ASP A 346 25.27 20.62 -0.65
N GLY A 347 25.59 19.38 -0.26
CA GLY A 347 24.65 18.32 0.11
C GLY A 347 23.92 17.66 -1.07
N HIS A 348 24.08 18.14 -2.30
CA HIS A 348 23.39 17.61 -3.47
C HIS A 348 24.15 17.83 -4.79
N LEU A 349 23.92 16.93 -5.77
CA LEU A 349 24.23 17.18 -7.16
C LEU A 349 23.13 18.07 -7.77
N ASN A 350 23.52 19.22 -8.33
CA ASN A 350 22.65 20.01 -9.21
C ASN A 350 23.05 19.84 -10.69
N GLU A 351 22.15 20.20 -11.59
CA GLU A 351 22.27 19.85 -13.01
C GLU A 351 23.48 20.50 -13.69
N MET A 352 23.74 21.77 -13.35
CA MET A 352 24.88 22.53 -13.84
C MET A 352 26.21 21.89 -13.40
N LYS A 353 26.33 21.53 -12.11
CA LYS A 353 27.50 20.80 -11.59
C LYS A 353 27.73 19.46 -12.27
N VAL A 354 26.66 18.73 -12.64
CA VAL A 354 26.76 17.45 -13.35
C VAL A 354 27.25 17.65 -14.79
N LEU A 355 26.74 18.65 -15.51
CA LEU A 355 27.18 18.99 -16.87
C LEU A 355 28.63 19.49 -16.89
N ASP A 356 29.02 20.34 -15.94
CA ASP A 356 30.38 20.92 -15.84
C ASP A 356 31.46 19.91 -15.42
N HIS A 357 31.06 18.77 -14.85
CA HIS A 357 31.98 17.76 -14.29
C HIS A 357 31.73 16.34 -14.78
N SER A 358 30.98 16.15 -15.88
CA SER A 358 30.54 14.86 -16.42
C SER A 358 31.66 13.81 -16.44
N GLY A 359 32.80 14.09 -17.08
CA GLY A 359 33.95 13.19 -17.15
C GLY A 359 34.60 12.86 -15.79
N LYS A 360 34.60 13.80 -14.82
CA LYS A 360 35.05 13.52 -13.45
C LYS A 360 34.07 12.59 -12.72
N ILE A 361 32.76 12.84 -12.89
CA ILE A 361 31.69 12.06 -12.27
C ILE A 361 31.65 10.63 -12.83
N LEU A 362 31.77 10.45 -14.15
CA LEU A 362 31.86 9.13 -14.77
C LEU A 362 33.11 8.37 -14.29
N ASN A 363 34.27 9.03 -14.23
CA ASN A 363 35.50 8.41 -13.72
C ASN A 363 35.42 8.03 -12.24
N LEU A 364 34.78 8.88 -11.41
CA LEU A 364 34.53 8.58 -10.00
C LEU A 364 33.57 7.40 -9.84
N LEU A 365 32.41 7.41 -10.52
CA LEU A 365 31.42 6.33 -10.47
C LEU A 365 32.02 4.97 -10.84
N ARG A 366 32.83 4.94 -11.92
CA ARG A 366 33.54 3.73 -12.35
C ARG A 366 34.49 3.21 -11.28
N GLN A 367 35.32 4.08 -10.69
CA GLN A 367 36.25 3.66 -9.63
C GLN A 367 35.50 3.22 -8.37
N CYS A 368 34.44 3.95 -7.98
CA CYS A 368 33.55 3.55 -6.91
C CYS A 368 32.95 2.16 -7.15
N ASN A 369 32.41 1.87 -8.34
CA ASN A 369 31.77 0.58 -8.61
C ASN A 369 32.77 -0.59 -8.66
N VAL A 370 33.98 -0.39 -9.23
CA VAL A 370 35.07 -1.39 -9.20
C VAL A 370 35.47 -1.74 -7.76
N VAL A 371 35.64 -0.73 -6.91
CA VAL A 371 36.02 -0.91 -5.51
C VAL A 371 34.86 -1.54 -4.72
N LEU A 372 33.65 -1.00 -4.87
CA LEU A 372 32.42 -1.44 -4.21
C LEU A 372 32.10 -2.90 -4.54
N ARG A 373 32.21 -3.30 -5.82
CA ARG A 373 32.03 -4.69 -6.25
C ARG A 373 33.02 -5.62 -5.57
N TRP A 374 34.31 -5.28 -5.59
CA TRP A 374 35.33 -6.13 -4.99
C TRP A 374 35.11 -6.26 -3.47
N VAL A 375 34.81 -5.15 -2.80
CA VAL A 375 34.52 -5.10 -1.35
C VAL A 375 33.29 -5.93 -1.01
N ILE A 376 32.14 -5.68 -1.63
CA ILE A 376 30.88 -6.41 -1.37
C ILE A 376 31.04 -7.92 -1.61
N LEU A 377 31.85 -8.35 -2.57
CA LEU A 377 32.09 -9.77 -2.84
C LEU A 377 33.13 -10.43 -1.89
N HIS A 378 34.07 -9.68 -1.30
CA HIS A 378 35.24 -10.27 -0.59
C HIS A 378 35.41 -9.85 0.87
N THR A 379 34.83 -8.74 1.35
CA THR A 379 34.85 -8.35 2.77
C THR A 379 33.61 -8.83 3.53
N SER A 380 32.75 -9.59 2.88
CA SER A 380 31.40 -9.87 3.35
C SER A 380 31.27 -11.22 4.04
N SER A 381 30.87 -11.17 5.31
CA SER A 381 29.94 -12.16 5.88
C SER A 381 28.51 -11.70 5.57
N LEU A 382 28.25 -11.39 4.28
CA LEU A 382 27.15 -10.56 3.78
C LEU A 382 27.08 -9.18 4.52
N ALA A 383 28.19 -8.41 4.42
CA ALA A 383 28.50 -7.19 5.19
C ALA A 383 29.57 -6.31 4.46
N ILE A 384 29.59 -4.98 4.33
CA ILE A 384 28.60 -3.88 4.49
C ILE A 384 28.97 -2.78 3.45
N ALA A 385 28.09 -2.37 2.52
CA ALA A 385 28.21 -1.08 1.80
C ALA A 385 26.91 -0.69 1.08
N GLY A 386 26.52 0.60 1.13
CA GLY A 386 25.27 1.11 0.53
C GLY A 386 25.47 1.88 -0.78
N GLY A 387 24.39 1.93 -1.57
CA GLY A 387 24.26 2.80 -2.74
C GLY A 387 22.81 3.28 -2.87
N GLU A 388 22.59 4.59 -2.89
CA GLU A 388 21.24 5.18 -2.83
C GLU A 388 20.40 4.94 -4.10
N GLN A 389 19.08 5.10 -3.95
CA GLN A 389 18.08 5.07 -5.03
C GLN A 389 18.56 5.79 -6.30
N ASN A 390 18.88 5.04 -7.37
CA ASN A 390 19.55 5.59 -8.55
C ASN A 390 18.60 6.41 -9.45
N LYS A 391 18.34 7.67 -9.05
CA LYS A 391 17.51 8.66 -9.75
C LYS A 391 18.12 9.15 -11.08
N LYS A 392 19.29 8.63 -11.53
CA LYS A 392 19.94 9.05 -12.78
C LYS A 392 19.17 8.64 -14.03
N CYS A 393 18.61 7.43 -14.08
CA CYS A 393 17.82 6.99 -15.24
C CYS A 393 16.53 7.81 -15.45
N GLN A 394 16.02 8.51 -14.43
CA GLN A 394 14.95 9.49 -14.58
C GLN A 394 15.45 10.87 -15.02
N SER A 395 16.55 11.37 -14.46
CA SER A 395 17.09 12.71 -14.78
C SER A 395 17.75 12.79 -16.17
N LEU A 396 18.23 11.67 -16.72
CA LEU A 396 18.72 11.59 -18.11
C LEU A 396 17.57 11.57 -19.13
N ARG A 397 16.45 10.90 -18.81
CA ARG A 397 15.19 10.97 -19.58
C ARG A 397 14.51 12.36 -19.51
N GLN A 398 15.08 13.31 -18.77
CA GLN A 398 14.67 14.72 -18.80
C GLN A 398 15.55 15.58 -19.72
N LEU A 399 16.68 15.07 -20.25
CA LEU A 399 17.60 15.87 -21.09
C LEU A 399 16.93 16.39 -22.37
N GLU A 400 16.10 15.58 -23.04
CA GLU A 400 15.31 15.98 -24.21
C GLU A 400 14.36 17.15 -23.87
N LYS A 401 13.66 17.08 -22.73
CA LYS A 401 12.78 18.15 -22.24
C LYS A 401 13.56 19.40 -21.80
N LYS A 402 14.80 19.24 -21.36
CA LYS A 402 15.70 20.35 -20.96
C LYS A 402 16.31 21.05 -22.15
N TRP A 403 16.69 20.29 -23.20
CA TRP A 403 17.03 20.85 -24.50
C TRP A 403 15.88 21.73 -25.01
N GLU A 404 14.64 21.21 -25.01
CA GLU A 404 13.50 21.99 -25.50
C GLU A 404 13.18 23.20 -24.60
N PHE A 405 13.36 23.09 -23.29
CA PHE A 405 13.22 24.20 -22.34
C PHE A 405 14.24 25.32 -22.60
N TYR A 406 15.54 25.02 -22.64
CA TYR A 406 16.57 26.04 -22.87
C TYR A 406 16.49 26.61 -24.30
N ARG A 407 16.14 25.79 -25.30
CA ARG A 407 15.90 26.23 -26.68
C ARG A 407 14.73 27.21 -26.76
N SER A 408 13.61 26.87 -26.12
CA SER A 408 12.42 27.74 -26.05
C SER A 408 12.67 29.03 -25.26
N ARG A 409 13.45 28.96 -24.16
CA ARG A 409 13.76 30.12 -23.32
C ARG A 409 14.69 31.11 -24.04
N ALA A 410 15.80 30.62 -24.62
CA ALA A 410 16.70 31.46 -25.41
C ALA A 410 16.01 32.07 -26.65
N HIS A 411 15.18 31.29 -27.35
CA HIS A 411 14.34 31.78 -28.45
C HIS A 411 13.38 32.89 -27.99
N GLY A 412 12.65 32.67 -26.89
CA GLY A 412 11.73 33.65 -26.33
C GLY A 412 12.42 34.96 -25.93
N GLN A 413 13.52 34.87 -25.17
CA GLN A 413 14.26 36.06 -24.71
C GLN A 413 14.82 36.89 -25.88
N ILE A 414 15.29 36.26 -26.97
CA ILE A 414 15.73 37.02 -28.16
C ILE A 414 14.56 37.72 -28.86
N LEU A 415 13.38 37.10 -28.94
CA LEU A 415 12.20 37.77 -29.48
C LEU A 415 11.74 38.94 -28.59
N GLU A 416 11.82 38.83 -27.26
CA GLU A 416 11.55 39.96 -26.37
C GLU A 416 12.53 41.13 -26.58
N ILE A 417 13.82 40.85 -26.85
CA ILE A 417 14.79 41.89 -27.23
C ILE A 417 14.44 42.51 -28.58
N ALA A 418 14.00 41.72 -29.57
CA ALA A 418 13.57 42.25 -30.86
C ALA A 418 12.34 43.18 -30.74
N GLU A 419 11.36 42.86 -29.89
CA GLU A 419 10.19 43.70 -29.60
C GLU A 419 10.57 45.08 -29.04
N VAL A 420 11.61 45.15 -28.19
CA VAL A 420 12.14 46.42 -27.67
C VAL A 420 12.64 47.31 -28.81
N PHE A 421 13.33 46.75 -29.81
CA PHE A 421 13.78 47.49 -30.98
C PHE A 421 12.68 47.76 -32.03
N ASP A 422 11.51 47.12 -31.94
CA ASP A 422 10.31 47.49 -32.68
C ASP A 422 9.60 48.71 -32.07
N GLY A 423 9.80 48.95 -30.77
CA GLY A 423 9.06 49.95 -29.99
C GLY A 423 7.71 49.48 -29.48
N SER A 424 7.41 48.17 -29.53
CA SER A 424 6.19 47.58 -28.96
C SER A 424 6.25 47.40 -27.44
N ARG A 425 7.46 47.22 -26.87
CA ARG A 425 7.71 47.28 -25.42
C ARG A 425 8.36 48.62 -25.03
N PRO A 426 7.74 49.45 -24.18
CA PRO A 426 8.27 50.77 -23.82
C PRO A 426 9.38 50.70 -22.75
N LEU A 427 10.61 50.37 -23.15
CA LEU A 427 11.81 50.65 -22.34
C LEU A 427 12.22 52.12 -22.52
N ALA A 428 12.14 52.90 -21.45
CA ALA A 428 12.09 54.37 -21.45
C ALA A 428 13.34 55.14 -21.96
N LYS A 429 14.30 54.46 -22.61
CA LYS A 429 15.53 55.05 -23.18
C LYS A 429 15.98 54.41 -24.52
N VAL A 430 15.30 53.40 -25.05
CA VAL A 430 15.71 52.71 -26.29
C VAL A 430 14.95 53.29 -27.49
N SER A 431 15.67 53.72 -28.52
CA SER A 431 15.06 54.16 -29.79
C SER A 431 14.80 52.97 -30.73
N LYS A 432 13.66 52.99 -31.45
CA LYS A 432 13.35 51.99 -32.50
C LYS A 432 14.52 51.84 -33.47
N ASN A 433 14.88 50.59 -33.79
CA ASN A 433 15.98 50.27 -34.70
C ASN A 433 15.63 49.02 -35.51
N ASP A 434 15.09 49.24 -36.72
CA ASP A 434 14.62 48.16 -37.60
C ASP A 434 15.73 47.16 -37.98
N LYS A 435 17.00 47.59 -38.01
CA LYS A 435 18.13 46.70 -38.34
C LYS A 435 18.44 45.72 -37.23
N LEU A 436 18.48 46.18 -35.97
CA LEU A 436 18.67 45.30 -34.81
C LEU A 436 17.44 44.41 -34.60
N ASN A 437 16.22 44.94 -34.81
CA ASN A 437 14.99 44.18 -34.77
C ASN A 437 15.00 42.97 -35.72
N THR A 438 15.34 43.17 -37.00
CA THR A 438 15.50 42.07 -37.96
C THR A 438 16.64 41.13 -37.55
N TRP A 439 17.81 41.65 -37.18
CA TRP A 439 18.95 40.81 -36.79
C TRP A 439 18.65 39.88 -35.60
N PHE A 440 17.99 40.37 -34.56
CA PHE A 440 17.57 39.50 -33.44
C PHE A 440 16.51 38.47 -33.87
N LYS A 441 15.58 38.82 -34.77
CA LYS A 441 14.61 37.85 -35.35
C LYS A 441 15.32 36.75 -36.17
N ASP A 442 16.32 37.11 -36.98
CA ASP A 442 17.15 36.17 -37.75
C ASP A 442 17.95 35.23 -36.84
N ILE A 443 18.38 35.68 -35.65
CA ILE A 443 19.04 34.83 -34.65
C ILE A 443 18.04 33.93 -33.93
N ALA A 444 16.83 34.41 -33.60
CA ALA A 444 15.78 33.59 -33.01
C ALA A 444 15.38 32.42 -33.92
N GLU A 445 15.12 32.68 -35.21
CA GLU A 445 14.83 31.64 -36.20
C GLU A 445 15.97 30.60 -36.30
N GLN A 446 17.23 31.05 -36.21
CA GLN A 446 18.37 30.15 -36.19
C GLN A 446 18.46 29.24 -34.95
N ILE A 447 17.96 29.68 -33.79
CA ILE A 447 17.81 28.87 -32.57
C ILE A 447 16.64 27.88 -32.70
N LEU A 448 15.51 28.31 -33.28
CA LEU A 448 14.33 27.47 -33.49
C LEU A 448 14.64 26.24 -34.38
N HIS A 449 15.57 26.40 -35.32
CA HIS A 449 16.04 25.34 -36.21
C HIS A 449 17.14 24.41 -35.63
N LEU A 450 17.48 24.52 -34.34
CA LEU A 450 18.42 23.59 -33.69
C LEU A 450 17.71 22.27 -33.34
N ASN A 451 18.16 21.14 -33.90
CA ASN A 451 17.60 19.80 -33.63
C ASN A 451 18.60 18.85 -32.95
N LEU A 452 18.06 17.79 -32.31
CA LEU A 452 18.83 16.73 -31.67
C LEU A 452 19.32 15.65 -32.64
N GLU A 453 18.79 15.58 -33.86
CA GLU A 453 19.13 14.53 -34.84
C GLU A 453 20.56 14.66 -35.39
N ASN A 454 21.19 15.83 -35.27
CA ASN A 454 22.58 16.08 -35.66
C ASN A 454 23.32 16.92 -34.59
N PRO A 455 23.62 16.36 -33.39
CA PRO A 455 24.14 17.12 -32.25
C PRO A 455 25.41 17.91 -32.55
N SER A 456 26.30 17.35 -33.38
CA SER A 456 27.57 17.98 -33.79
C SER A 456 27.41 19.17 -34.73
N VAL A 457 26.30 19.27 -35.47
CA VAL A 457 25.98 20.41 -36.33
C VAL A 457 25.31 21.50 -35.51
N SER A 458 24.29 21.13 -34.73
CA SER A 458 23.60 22.03 -33.80
C SER A 458 24.58 22.69 -32.81
N SER A 459 25.49 21.92 -32.21
CA SER A 459 26.50 22.45 -31.27
C SER A 459 27.41 23.51 -31.91
N ARG A 460 27.86 23.29 -33.16
CA ARG A 460 28.68 24.27 -33.89
C ARG A 460 27.91 25.55 -34.18
N LYS A 461 26.64 25.43 -34.59
CA LYS A 461 25.77 26.58 -34.86
C LYS A 461 25.45 27.37 -33.58
N ILE A 462 25.24 26.69 -32.45
CA ILE A 462 25.08 27.35 -31.14
C ILE A 462 26.34 28.13 -30.75
N ILE A 463 27.54 27.57 -30.94
CA ILE A 463 28.80 28.27 -30.67
C ILE A 463 28.94 29.53 -31.54
N GLN A 464 28.54 29.48 -32.81
CA GLN A 464 28.50 30.64 -33.70
C GLN A 464 27.50 31.71 -33.21
N ILE A 465 26.31 31.31 -32.76
CA ILE A 465 25.29 32.23 -32.21
C ILE A 465 25.78 32.87 -30.90
N ILE A 466 26.41 32.10 -30.00
CA ILE A 466 27.03 32.63 -28.77
C ILE A 466 28.09 33.68 -29.09
N GLN A 467 28.92 33.44 -30.12
CA GLN A 467 29.96 34.38 -30.52
C GLN A 467 29.36 35.66 -31.10
N ALA A 468 28.38 35.54 -32.00
CA ALA A 468 27.69 36.68 -32.61
C ALA A 468 26.93 37.54 -31.58
N LEU A 469 26.28 36.92 -30.58
CA LEU A 469 25.61 37.63 -29.49
C LEU A 469 26.57 38.38 -28.57
N LYS A 470 27.79 37.86 -28.37
CA LYS A 470 28.86 38.57 -27.65
C LYS A 470 29.41 39.73 -28.47
N GLU A 471 29.71 39.52 -29.75
CA GLU A 471 30.22 40.57 -30.64
C GLU A 471 29.21 41.72 -30.82
N VAL A 472 27.90 41.45 -30.80
CA VAL A 472 26.88 42.51 -30.84
C VAL A 472 26.78 43.31 -29.53
N LYS A 473 27.26 42.80 -28.38
CA LYS A 473 27.37 43.58 -27.14
C LYS A 473 28.37 44.74 -27.30
N ASP A 474 29.47 44.49 -27.99
CA ASP A 474 30.57 45.45 -28.23
C ASP A 474 30.21 46.53 -29.28
N PHE A 475 29.08 46.42 -29.98
CA PHE A 475 28.61 47.37 -31.00
C PHE A 475 27.28 48.04 -30.58
N HIS A 476 27.05 49.27 -31.08
CA HIS A 476 25.81 50.05 -30.88
C HIS A 476 25.51 50.52 -29.43
N ASP A 477 26.53 50.72 -28.59
CA ASP A 477 26.40 51.24 -27.22
C ASP A 477 25.45 50.43 -26.30
N LEU A 478 25.22 49.15 -26.62
CA LEU A 478 24.24 48.31 -25.92
C LEU A 478 24.61 48.05 -24.45
N ASP A 479 25.89 48.13 -24.11
CA ASP A 479 26.41 48.14 -22.72
C ASP A 479 25.78 49.22 -21.82
N SER A 480 25.27 50.32 -22.40
CA SER A 480 24.58 51.37 -21.64
C SER A 480 23.19 50.94 -21.12
N PHE A 481 22.67 49.80 -21.57
CA PHE A 481 21.35 49.27 -21.22
C PHE A 481 21.47 47.96 -20.42
N ALA A 482 21.72 48.07 -19.10
CA ALA A 482 21.95 46.93 -18.20
C ALA A 482 20.92 45.78 -18.33
N GLY A 483 19.64 46.06 -18.61
CA GLY A 483 18.62 45.03 -18.82
C GLY A 483 18.77 44.25 -20.14
N ILE A 484 19.31 44.86 -21.19
CA ILE A 484 19.65 44.18 -22.45
C ILE A 484 20.93 43.35 -22.25
N VAL A 485 21.93 43.91 -21.55
CA VAL A 485 23.17 43.19 -21.20
C VAL A 485 22.86 41.93 -20.39
N GLN A 486 22.05 42.04 -19.33
CA GLN A 486 21.63 40.89 -18.53
C GLN A 486 20.89 39.84 -19.39
N ALA A 487 19.93 40.26 -20.23
CA ALA A 487 19.19 39.34 -21.08
C ALA A 487 20.11 38.59 -22.06
N VAL A 488 21.07 39.29 -22.69
CA VAL A 488 22.07 38.66 -23.58
C VAL A 488 22.96 37.68 -22.81
N GLU A 489 23.33 37.98 -21.56
CA GLU A 489 24.13 37.07 -20.72
C GLU A 489 23.34 35.83 -20.28
N GLU A 490 22.05 35.95 -19.98
CA GLU A 490 21.13 34.83 -19.73
C GLU A 490 20.93 33.95 -20.98
N ILE A 491 20.73 34.56 -22.16
CA ILE A 491 20.65 33.84 -23.45
C ILE A 491 21.96 33.08 -23.73
N VAL A 492 23.11 33.71 -23.52
CA VAL A 492 24.43 33.08 -23.70
C VAL A 492 24.65 31.93 -22.71
N HIS A 493 24.19 32.05 -21.47
CA HIS A 493 24.21 30.97 -20.48
C HIS A 493 23.36 29.76 -20.94
N ASP A 494 22.18 30.02 -21.49
CA ASP A 494 21.26 28.96 -21.95
C ASP A 494 21.76 28.26 -23.21
N LEU A 495 22.32 29.02 -24.15
CA LEU A 495 23.02 28.47 -25.31
C LEU A 495 24.24 27.63 -24.89
N GLN A 496 25.01 28.06 -23.88
CA GLN A 496 26.09 27.23 -23.32
C GLN A 496 25.55 25.96 -22.64
N SER A 497 24.39 26.04 -22.00
CA SER A 497 23.73 24.89 -21.38
C SER A 497 23.23 23.89 -22.42
N LEU A 498 22.71 24.37 -23.56
CA LEU A 498 22.35 23.54 -24.71
C LEU A 498 23.57 22.77 -25.25
N VAL A 499 24.71 23.43 -25.51
CA VAL A 499 25.93 22.74 -26.00
C VAL A 499 26.39 21.63 -25.06
N LYS A 500 26.28 21.84 -23.74
CA LYS A 500 26.61 20.80 -22.75
C LYS A 500 25.62 19.62 -22.82
N VAL A 501 24.32 19.89 -22.95
CA VAL A 501 23.29 18.85 -23.09
C VAL A 501 23.48 18.04 -24.39
N SER A 502 23.78 18.68 -25.52
CA SER A 502 24.07 17.99 -26.80
C SER A 502 25.49 17.44 -26.93
N SER A 503 26.30 17.48 -25.85
CA SER A 503 27.60 16.82 -25.77
C SER A 503 27.56 15.50 -24.98
N ILE A 504 26.40 15.14 -24.43
CA ILE A 504 26.13 13.82 -23.85
C ILE A 504 25.50 12.97 -24.97
N ASN A 505 26.19 11.90 -25.37
CA ASN A 505 25.69 10.96 -26.38
C ASN A 505 24.95 9.79 -25.73
N ASP A 506 24.22 9.00 -26.53
CA ASP A 506 23.67 7.71 -26.07
C ASP A 506 24.78 6.77 -25.54
N ASP A 507 25.99 6.85 -26.10
CA ASP A 507 27.18 6.14 -25.63
C ASP A 507 27.54 6.48 -24.16
N ASP A 508 27.32 7.72 -23.73
CA ASP A 508 27.53 8.13 -22.33
C ASP A 508 26.42 7.58 -21.42
N LEU A 509 25.19 7.44 -21.93
CA LEU A 509 24.08 6.83 -21.20
C LEU A 509 24.30 5.32 -21.00
N VAL A 510 24.74 4.62 -22.06
CA VAL A 510 25.13 3.21 -22.03
C VAL A 510 26.34 3.02 -21.11
N THR A 511 27.38 3.85 -21.26
CA THR A 511 28.56 3.82 -20.38
C THR A 511 28.17 4.04 -18.92
N LEU A 512 27.29 5.01 -18.63
CA LEU A 512 26.81 5.28 -17.28
C LEU A 512 26.00 4.10 -16.70
N ALA A 513 25.16 3.44 -17.50
CA ALA A 513 24.46 2.22 -17.07
C ALA A 513 25.46 1.11 -16.72
N LEU A 514 26.44 0.84 -17.60
CA LEU A 514 27.46 -0.20 -17.40
C LEU A 514 28.40 0.06 -16.21
N ILE A 515 28.74 1.32 -15.91
CA ILE A 515 29.60 1.66 -14.77
C ILE A 515 28.83 1.90 -13.46
N SER A 516 27.49 1.97 -13.49
CA SER A 516 26.66 2.12 -12.28
C SER A 516 25.71 0.95 -12.00
N ASP A 517 25.79 -0.13 -12.78
CA ASP A 517 25.11 -1.38 -12.43
C ASP A 517 25.63 -1.96 -11.11
N ILE A 518 24.70 -2.32 -10.24
CA ILE A 518 24.92 -2.91 -8.92
C ILE A 518 24.15 -4.25 -8.76
N SER A 519 23.70 -4.85 -9.87
CA SER A 519 22.99 -6.14 -9.93
C SER A 519 23.69 -7.27 -9.16
N TYR A 520 25.03 -7.22 -9.09
CA TYR A 520 25.86 -8.16 -8.34
C TYR A 520 25.63 -8.15 -6.82
N ALA A 521 25.00 -7.11 -6.27
CA ALA A 521 24.70 -6.98 -4.85
C ALA A 521 23.24 -7.35 -4.50
N TRP A 522 22.39 -7.71 -5.48
CA TRP A 522 20.93 -7.73 -5.30
C TRP A 522 20.45 -8.54 -4.08
N ASN A 523 20.88 -9.80 -3.93
CA ASN A 523 20.51 -10.62 -2.77
C ASN A 523 21.32 -10.29 -1.50
N LEU A 524 22.44 -9.56 -1.63
CA LEU A 524 23.28 -9.13 -0.51
C LEU A 524 22.72 -7.87 0.17
N ILE A 525 21.81 -7.16 -0.51
CA ILE A 525 21.14 -5.95 0.00
C ILE A 525 20.09 -6.29 1.08
N GLU A 526 19.57 -7.51 1.16
CA GLU A 526 18.64 -7.89 2.24
C GLU A 526 19.35 -7.92 3.60
N ASP A 527 20.58 -8.43 3.68
CA ASP A 527 21.42 -8.37 4.88
C ASP A 527 21.83 -6.92 5.23
N PHE A 528 22.11 -6.08 4.23
CA PHE A 528 22.31 -4.63 4.46
C PHE A 528 21.03 -3.95 4.96
N THR A 529 19.85 -4.44 4.56
CA THR A 529 18.56 -3.88 4.98
C THR A 529 18.32 -4.11 6.47
N GLN A 530 18.79 -5.21 7.07
CA GLN A 530 18.71 -5.40 8.52
C GLN A 530 19.55 -4.36 9.29
N VAL A 531 20.73 -4.00 8.78
CA VAL A 531 21.55 -2.91 9.36
C VAL A 531 20.88 -1.54 9.20
N MET A 532 20.14 -1.32 8.09
CA MET A 532 19.34 -0.11 7.89
C MET A 532 18.06 -0.08 8.75
N GLN A 533 17.44 -1.22 9.06
CA GLN A 533 16.27 -1.33 9.94
C GLN A 533 16.58 -0.92 11.39
N VAL A 534 17.84 -1.07 11.84
CA VAL A 534 18.31 -0.52 13.14
C VAL A 534 18.34 1.02 13.15
N LEU A 535 18.33 1.67 11.98
CA LEU A 535 18.41 3.13 11.84
C LEU A 535 17.11 3.81 11.34
N GLN A 536 16.21 3.11 10.63
CA GLN A 536 14.91 3.67 10.22
C GLN A 536 13.77 2.66 10.34
N ILE A 537 12.74 3.03 11.10
CA ILE A 537 11.46 2.32 11.22
C ILE A 537 10.65 2.57 9.95
N ILE A 538 10.49 1.54 9.10
CA ILE A 538 9.67 1.61 7.89
C ILE A 538 8.23 1.17 8.22
N PRO A 539 7.20 2.01 7.98
CA PRO A 539 5.81 1.65 8.27
C PRO A 539 5.27 0.53 7.38
N GLU A 540 4.42 -0.31 7.98
CA GLU A 540 3.68 -1.44 7.36
C GLU A 540 2.99 -1.07 6.02
N ALA A 541 2.55 0.19 5.88
CA ALA A 541 1.95 0.73 4.66
C ALA A 541 2.85 0.63 3.40
N MET A 542 4.18 0.58 3.55
CA MET A 542 5.13 0.37 2.46
C MET A 542 5.05 -1.04 1.86
N PHE A 543 4.78 -2.06 2.67
CA PHE A 543 4.64 -3.43 2.17
C PHE A 543 3.35 -3.62 1.37
N ASN A 544 2.25 -2.99 1.81
CA ASN A 544 1.00 -2.95 1.05
C ASN A 544 1.13 -2.13 -0.26
N LEU A 545 1.99 -1.11 -0.28
CA LEU A 545 2.36 -0.38 -1.51
C LEU A 545 3.20 -1.25 -2.45
N LEU A 546 4.18 -2.00 -1.92
CA LEU A 546 4.94 -2.98 -2.70
C LEU A 546 4.03 -4.07 -3.26
N GLU A 547 3.03 -4.57 -2.52
CA GLU A 547 2.06 -5.55 -3.03
C GLU A 547 1.24 -5.00 -4.21
N GLN A 548 0.83 -3.72 -4.15
CA GLN A 548 0.12 -3.06 -5.25
C GLN A 548 1.03 -2.81 -6.47
N ILE A 549 2.28 -2.41 -6.25
CA ILE A 549 3.30 -2.27 -7.31
C ILE A 549 3.59 -3.63 -7.95
N ILE A 550 3.72 -4.70 -7.17
CA ILE A 550 3.92 -6.08 -7.64
C ILE A 550 2.71 -6.52 -8.46
N LYS A 551 1.47 -6.33 -7.96
CA LYS A 551 0.25 -6.64 -8.73
C LYS A 551 0.24 -5.91 -10.08
N LEU A 552 0.48 -4.61 -10.09
CA LEU A 552 0.59 -3.82 -11.33
C LEU A 552 1.69 -4.36 -12.25
N GLN A 553 2.92 -4.56 -11.76
CA GLN A 553 4.04 -5.09 -12.55
C GLN A 553 3.78 -6.50 -13.10
N THR A 554 3.11 -7.38 -12.35
CA THR A 554 2.70 -8.71 -12.84
C THR A 554 1.50 -8.70 -13.80
N SER A 555 0.92 -7.53 -14.09
CA SER A 555 -0.20 -7.34 -15.02
C SER A 555 0.11 -6.37 -16.17
N MET A 556 1.20 -5.60 -16.08
CA MET A 556 1.73 -4.76 -17.14
C MET A 556 2.43 -5.59 -18.20
N ILE A 557 2.47 -5.05 -19.42
CA ILE A 557 3.24 -5.65 -20.51
C ILE A 557 4.71 -5.22 -20.32
N GLU A 558 5.63 -6.20 -20.27
CA GLU A 558 7.05 -5.91 -20.22
C GLU A 558 7.48 -5.13 -21.46
N ILE A 559 8.30 -4.09 -21.26
CA ILE A 559 8.86 -3.32 -22.37
C ILE A 559 10.04 -4.11 -22.95
N PRO A 560 9.97 -4.60 -24.20
CA PRO A 560 11.09 -5.32 -24.81
C PRO A 560 12.31 -4.41 -24.98
N THR A 561 13.50 -5.02 -25.05
CA THR A 561 14.79 -4.32 -25.16
C THR A 561 14.96 -3.49 -26.44
N ARG A 562 14.12 -3.71 -27.46
CA ARG A 562 13.97 -2.88 -28.67
C ARG A 562 12.48 -2.80 -29.01
N LEU A 563 12.00 -1.61 -29.40
CA LEU A 563 10.57 -1.31 -29.52
C LEU A 563 10.32 -0.29 -30.64
N ASP A 564 9.34 -0.55 -31.52
CA ASP A 564 9.00 0.40 -32.58
C ASP A 564 8.39 1.69 -32.05
N LYS A 565 8.72 2.80 -32.72
CA LYS A 565 8.27 4.15 -32.36
C LYS A 565 6.74 4.28 -32.33
N ASP A 566 6.03 3.53 -33.17
CA ASP A 566 4.56 3.54 -33.25
C ASP A 566 3.91 2.65 -32.18
N LYS A 567 4.53 1.51 -31.85
CA LYS A 567 4.11 0.60 -30.75
C LYS A 567 4.44 1.18 -29.35
N LEU A 568 5.25 2.25 -29.31
CA LEU A 568 5.83 2.82 -28.09
C LEU A 568 4.78 3.35 -27.11
N LYS A 569 3.67 3.93 -27.60
CA LYS A 569 2.60 4.47 -26.74
C LYS A 569 1.91 3.36 -25.93
N ASP A 570 1.65 2.22 -26.58
CA ASP A 570 0.89 1.11 -26.01
C ASP A 570 1.74 0.31 -25.00
N PHE A 571 3.00 0.01 -25.32
CA PHE A 571 3.93 -0.67 -24.41
C PHE A 571 4.40 0.23 -23.25
N ALA A 572 4.54 1.54 -23.48
CA ALA A 572 4.80 2.48 -22.39
C ALA A 572 3.62 2.59 -21.43
N GLN A 573 2.41 2.15 -21.81
CA GLN A 573 1.19 2.12 -20.97
C GLN A 573 1.01 3.44 -20.21
N LEU A 574 1.19 4.56 -20.90
CA LEU A 574 1.55 5.83 -20.26
C LEU A 574 0.57 6.25 -19.18
N ASP A 575 -0.74 6.15 -19.41
CA ASP A 575 -1.78 6.56 -18.45
C ASP A 575 -1.83 5.68 -17.20
N GLU A 576 -1.51 4.38 -17.29
CA GLU A 576 -1.34 3.51 -16.12
C GLU A 576 -0.05 3.83 -15.36
N ARG A 577 1.06 4.06 -16.08
CA ARG A 577 2.33 4.45 -15.45
C ARG A 577 2.29 5.87 -14.86
N TYR A 578 1.41 6.76 -15.35
CA TYR A 578 1.19 8.11 -14.81
C TYR A 578 0.45 8.14 -13.46
N LYS A 579 -0.21 7.03 -13.09
CA LYS A 579 -0.72 6.83 -11.72
C LYS A 579 0.42 6.59 -10.73
N ILE A 580 1.52 6.00 -11.19
CA ILE A 580 2.71 5.67 -10.40
C ILE A 580 3.68 6.87 -10.35
N ASP A 581 3.19 8.00 -9.85
CA ASP A 581 4.06 9.11 -9.42
C ASP A 581 4.53 8.82 -7.99
N PRO A 582 5.83 8.56 -7.74
CA PRO A 582 6.33 8.22 -6.41
C PRO A 582 6.09 9.33 -5.36
N ARG A 583 5.93 10.58 -5.78
CA ARG A 583 5.62 11.71 -4.89
C ARG A 583 4.14 11.69 -4.49
N LYS A 584 3.23 11.41 -5.43
CA LYS A 584 1.82 11.15 -5.11
C LYS A 584 1.64 9.90 -4.25
N LEU A 585 2.36 8.82 -4.53
CA LEU A 585 2.26 7.59 -3.73
C LEU A 585 2.83 7.79 -2.31
N LEU A 586 3.86 8.63 -2.15
CA LEU A 586 4.32 9.10 -0.84
C LEU A 586 3.26 9.98 -0.16
N ASP A 587 2.73 10.99 -0.84
CA ASP A 587 1.68 11.87 -0.30
C ASP A 587 0.41 11.08 0.08
N GLU A 588 -0.06 10.14 -0.74
CA GLU A 588 -1.21 9.28 -0.47
C GLU A 588 -0.92 8.30 0.68
N GLY A 589 0.28 7.69 0.72
CA GLY A 589 0.71 6.80 1.80
C GLY A 589 0.79 7.53 3.15
N VAL A 590 1.37 8.73 3.16
CA VAL A 590 1.49 9.60 4.33
C VAL A 590 0.12 10.15 4.76
N ARG A 591 -0.73 10.61 3.83
CA ARG A 591 -2.13 10.99 4.11
C ARG A 591 -2.92 9.82 4.70
N ARG A 592 -2.78 8.61 4.17
CA ARG A 592 -3.51 7.41 4.62
C ARG A 592 -3.12 7.03 6.05
N GLU A 593 -1.84 7.06 6.39
CA GLU A 593 -1.40 6.83 7.77
C GLU A 593 -1.80 7.98 8.71
N LEU A 594 -1.70 9.24 8.28
CA LEU A 594 -2.18 10.39 9.03
C LEU A 594 -3.68 10.26 9.35
N VAL A 595 -4.51 9.96 8.35
CA VAL A 595 -5.96 9.76 8.49
C VAL A 595 -6.25 8.63 9.49
N ARG A 596 -5.52 7.52 9.40
CA ARG A 596 -5.64 6.40 10.34
C ARG A 596 -5.31 6.82 11.77
N GLN A 597 -4.17 7.48 11.99
CA GLN A 597 -3.70 7.90 13.32
C GLN A 597 -4.60 8.96 13.96
N VAL A 598 -5.01 9.97 13.20
CA VAL A 598 -5.91 11.05 13.65
C VAL A 598 -7.28 10.49 14.02
N ALA A 599 -7.93 9.74 13.11
CA ALA A 599 -9.25 9.18 13.37
C ALA A 599 -9.24 8.19 14.55
N THR A 600 -8.18 7.38 14.69
CA THR A 600 -7.99 6.48 15.85
C THR A 600 -7.84 7.26 17.15
N SER A 601 -7.06 8.34 17.15
CA SER A 601 -6.82 9.19 18.33
C SER A 601 -8.09 9.91 18.76
N LEU A 602 -8.86 10.46 17.82
CA LEU A 602 -10.15 11.11 18.08
C LEU A 602 -11.18 10.11 18.65
N HIS A 603 -11.25 8.90 18.06
CA HIS A 603 -12.18 7.86 18.52
C HIS A 603 -11.94 7.43 19.98
N HIS A 604 -10.70 7.09 20.34
CA HIS A 604 -10.35 6.61 21.68
C HIS A 604 -10.18 7.74 22.70
N GLY A 605 -9.85 8.95 22.23
CA GLY A 605 -9.71 10.15 23.07
C GLY A 605 -11.05 10.57 23.68
N PHE A 606 -12.10 10.67 22.86
CA PHE A 606 -13.45 11.04 23.29
C PHE A 606 -14.28 9.83 23.68
N VAL A 607 -13.95 9.27 24.85
CA VAL A 607 -14.74 8.25 25.56
C VAL A 607 -14.94 8.71 27.00
N PHE A 608 -16.21 8.88 27.40
CA PHE A 608 -16.61 9.48 28.68
C PHE A 608 -17.35 8.47 29.56
N ASN A 609 -17.13 8.52 30.88
CA ASN A 609 -17.76 7.60 31.82
C ASN A 609 -19.09 8.16 32.36
N GLN A 610 -20.20 7.76 31.73
CA GLN A 610 -21.56 8.19 32.13
C GLN A 610 -21.96 7.82 33.58
N LYS A 611 -21.22 6.93 34.27
CA LYS A 611 -21.44 6.54 35.67
C LYS A 611 -20.48 7.22 36.67
N GLY A 612 -19.58 8.09 36.20
CA GLY A 612 -18.62 8.80 37.04
C GLY A 612 -19.20 10.03 37.76
N LYS A 613 -18.71 10.32 38.98
CA LYS A 613 -19.06 11.53 39.75
C LYS A 613 -18.22 12.78 39.38
N GLY A 614 -17.75 12.89 38.15
CA GLY A 614 -16.81 13.95 37.73
C GLY A 614 -16.96 14.39 36.27
N ASN A 615 -16.42 15.56 35.96
CA ASN A 615 -16.34 16.11 34.62
C ASN A 615 -14.97 15.78 34.01
N ASP A 616 -14.90 14.74 33.18
CA ASP A 616 -13.67 14.31 32.50
C ASP A 616 -13.39 15.12 31.22
N LEU A 617 -14.32 15.97 30.77
CA LEU A 617 -14.27 16.65 29.45
C LEU A 617 -12.95 17.42 29.25
N LYS A 618 -12.62 18.32 30.18
CA LYS A 618 -11.40 19.14 30.10
C LYS A 618 -10.14 18.29 29.99
N LYS A 619 -10.04 17.21 30.77
CA LYS A 619 -8.91 16.28 30.79
C LYS A 619 -8.78 15.51 29.47
N ARG A 620 -9.89 15.08 28.87
CA ARG A 620 -9.89 14.43 27.55
C ARG A 620 -9.48 15.40 26.44
N LEU A 621 -10.01 16.61 26.45
CA LEU A 621 -9.65 17.67 25.50
C LEU A 621 -8.14 18.02 25.55
N GLU A 622 -7.57 18.17 26.75
CA GLU A 622 -6.14 18.45 26.93
C GLU A 622 -5.22 17.32 26.43
N ILE A 623 -5.67 16.06 26.50
CA ILE A 623 -4.94 14.90 25.95
C ILE A 623 -5.03 14.90 24.42
N VAL A 624 -6.24 14.99 23.87
CA VAL A 624 -6.47 14.93 22.41
C VAL A 624 -5.84 16.12 21.70
N GLY A 625 -6.01 17.35 22.21
CA GLY A 625 -5.38 18.55 21.64
C GLY A 625 -3.85 18.49 21.64
N ARG A 626 -3.24 17.86 22.65
CA ARG A 626 -1.79 17.62 22.68
C ARG A 626 -1.36 16.61 21.61
N GLN A 627 -2.15 15.55 21.38
CA GLN A 627 -1.90 14.58 20.30
C GLN A 627 -2.05 15.25 18.92
N MET A 628 -3.14 16.02 18.70
CA MET A 628 -3.37 16.71 17.44
C MET A 628 -2.26 17.74 17.13
N LYS A 629 -1.83 18.54 18.12
CA LYS A 629 -0.70 19.46 17.92
C LYS A 629 0.63 18.71 17.71
N GLY A 630 0.82 17.54 18.34
CA GLY A 630 1.94 16.65 18.07
C GLY A 630 1.99 16.18 16.61
N PHE A 631 0.85 15.77 16.04
CA PHE A 631 0.75 15.41 14.62
C PHE A 631 1.00 16.62 13.72
N GLN A 632 0.32 17.75 13.94
CA GLN A 632 0.54 18.99 13.18
C GLN A 632 2.02 19.35 13.12
N THR A 633 2.69 19.43 14.26
CA THR A 633 4.09 19.87 14.32
C THR A 633 5.08 18.82 13.83
N SER A 634 4.75 17.53 13.89
CA SER A 634 5.51 16.51 13.16
C SER A 634 5.44 16.75 11.64
N PHE A 635 4.25 17.12 11.12
CA PHE A 635 4.06 17.45 9.71
C PHE A 635 4.71 18.78 9.29
N GLU A 636 4.75 19.77 10.19
CA GLU A 636 5.52 21.02 10.01
C GLU A 636 7.03 20.73 9.93
N TYR A 637 7.56 19.76 10.69
CA TYR A 637 8.99 19.41 10.67
C TYR A 637 9.42 18.57 9.46
N ILE A 638 8.63 17.56 9.04
CA ILE A 638 9.05 16.67 7.94
C ILE A 638 8.88 17.27 6.55
N GLN A 639 8.12 18.38 6.40
CA GLN A 639 7.72 18.94 5.10
C GLN A 639 8.92 19.20 4.15
N ASP A 640 10.04 19.69 4.68
CA ASP A 640 11.24 20.01 3.91
C ASP A 640 12.03 18.75 3.51
N TYR A 641 11.99 17.71 4.36
CA TYR A 641 12.63 16.41 4.10
C TYR A 641 11.89 15.58 3.05
N ILE A 642 10.55 15.63 3.04
CA ILE A 642 9.71 14.96 2.03
C ILE A 642 9.43 15.84 0.80
N ASN A 643 9.72 17.14 0.88
CA ASN A 643 9.45 18.14 -0.16
C ASN A 643 7.94 18.18 -0.53
N THR A 644 7.04 18.17 0.45
CA THR A 644 5.59 18.36 0.23
C THR A 644 4.98 19.22 1.35
N TYR A 645 3.87 19.91 1.08
CA TYR A 645 3.31 20.91 2.00
C TYR A 645 2.60 20.27 3.20
N GLY A 646 3.39 19.77 4.17
CA GLY A 646 2.91 19.01 5.33
C GLY A 646 1.82 19.71 6.13
N LEU A 647 1.96 21.00 6.42
CA LEU A 647 0.93 21.78 7.14
C LEU A 647 -0.40 21.87 6.36
N LYS A 648 -0.36 22.00 5.03
CA LYS A 648 -1.56 21.99 4.18
C LYS A 648 -2.23 20.61 4.19
N MET A 649 -1.43 19.55 4.06
CA MET A 649 -1.90 18.16 4.12
C MET A 649 -2.60 17.87 5.46
N TRP A 650 -2.02 18.33 6.58
CA TRP A 650 -2.65 18.26 7.91
C TRP A 650 -4.02 18.95 7.94
N GLN A 651 -4.11 20.19 7.44
CA GLN A 651 -5.36 20.95 7.43
C GLN A 651 -6.44 20.30 6.55
N GLU A 652 -6.07 19.78 5.38
CA GLU A 652 -6.99 19.08 4.47
C GLU A 652 -7.56 17.80 5.11
N GLU A 653 -6.69 16.89 5.57
CA GLU A 653 -7.15 15.59 6.10
C GLU A 653 -7.88 15.74 7.45
N MET A 654 -7.42 16.61 8.36
CA MET A 654 -8.11 16.87 9.62
C MET A 654 -9.54 17.38 9.38
N THR A 655 -9.70 18.35 8.46
CA THR A 655 -11.02 18.88 8.08
C THR A 655 -11.91 17.80 7.45
N ARG A 656 -11.35 16.93 6.60
CA ARG A 656 -12.07 15.84 5.95
C ARG A 656 -12.57 14.78 6.95
N ILE A 657 -11.72 14.40 7.92
CA ILE A 657 -12.06 13.44 8.98
C ILE A 657 -13.19 13.98 9.87
N ILE A 658 -13.11 15.24 10.29
CA ILE A 658 -14.18 15.88 11.06
C ILE A 658 -15.49 15.88 10.28
N ASN A 659 -15.50 16.45 9.07
CA ASN A 659 -16.74 16.65 8.31
C ASN A 659 -17.44 15.33 7.95
N TYR A 660 -16.67 14.27 7.65
CA TYR A 660 -17.21 12.92 7.49
C TYR A 660 -17.93 12.43 8.75
N ASN A 661 -17.30 12.56 9.92
CA ASN A 661 -17.89 12.11 11.18
C ASN A 661 -19.11 12.95 11.57
N VAL A 662 -19.10 14.26 11.33
CA VAL A 662 -20.29 15.12 11.49
C VAL A 662 -21.44 14.66 10.59
N GLU A 663 -21.17 14.37 9.32
CA GLU A 663 -22.19 13.91 8.37
C GLU A 663 -22.79 12.56 8.76
N GLN A 664 -21.95 11.62 9.19
CA GLN A 664 -22.39 10.30 9.64
C GLN A 664 -23.13 10.35 11.00
N GLU A 665 -22.83 11.32 11.87
CA GLU A 665 -23.61 11.57 13.09
C GLU A 665 -24.98 12.21 12.76
N CYS A 666 -25.03 13.14 11.79
CA CYS A 666 -26.27 13.75 11.29
C CYS A 666 -27.28 12.71 10.75
N ASN A 667 -26.85 11.50 10.35
CA ASN A 667 -27.74 10.42 9.91
C ASN A 667 -28.71 9.89 11.00
N ILE A 668 -28.54 10.28 12.27
CA ILE A 668 -29.56 10.08 13.33
C ILE A 668 -30.74 11.06 13.18
N LEU A 669 -30.49 12.25 12.61
CA LEU A 669 -31.42 13.40 12.58
C LEU A 669 -32.04 13.64 11.20
N LEU A 670 -31.43 13.13 10.12
CA LEU A 670 -31.87 13.33 8.74
C LEU A 670 -32.87 12.27 8.25
N LYS A 671 -33.91 12.71 7.52
CA LYS A 671 -34.93 11.82 6.90
C LYS A 671 -34.37 11.00 5.73
N LYS A 672 -33.52 11.59 4.89
CA LYS A 672 -32.65 10.83 3.96
C LYS A 672 -31.28 10.69 4.62
N LYS A 673 -30.82 9.46 4.83
CA LYS A 673 -29.46 9.18 5.30
C LYS A 673 -28.48 9.21 4.13
N ILE A 674 -27.25 9.65 4.39
CA ILE A 674 -26.13 9.69 3.44
C ILE A 674 -25.24 8.47 3.73
N SER A 675 -25.19 7.53 2.80
CA SER A 675 -24.33 6.35 2.89
C SER A 675 -22.85 6.67 2.57
N ASP A 676 -21.94 5.75 2.88
CA ASP A 676 -20.49 5.98 2.71
C ASP A 676 -20.07 6.30 1.28
N HIS A 677 -20.75 5.70 0.29
CA HIS A 677 -20.48 5.91 -1.13
C HIS A 677 -21.18 7.16 -1.70
N GLU A 678 -22.09 7.78 -0.93
CA GLU A 678 -22.67 9.09 -1.22
C GLU A 678 -21.92 10.24 -0.50
N SER A 679 -21.04 9.92 0.46
CA SER A 679 -20.35 10.91 1.29
C SER A 679 -19.24 11.64 0.53
N ALA A 680 -19.36 12.96 0.43
CA ALA A 680 -18.38 13.82 -0.25
C ALA A 680 -16.98 13.86 0.42
N TYR A 681 -16.86 13.31 1.63
CA TYR A 681 -15.60 13.27 2.40
C TYR A 681 -14.90 11.91 2.34
N GLN A 682 -15.61 10.85 1.95
CA GLN A 682 -15.05 9.51 1.86
C GLN A 682 -14.26 9.34 0.56
N SER A 683 -13.15 8.59 0.59
CA SER A 683 -12.27 8.40 -0.56
C SER A 683 -11.88 6.94 -0.72
N VAL A 684 -11.91 6.46 -1.96
CA VAL A 684 -11.53 5.07 -2.31
C VAL A 684 -10.02 4.84 -2.12
N ALA A 685 -9.18 5.86 -2.36
CA ALA A 685 -7.73 5.77 -2.19
C ALA A 685 -7.28 6.01 -0.74
N ILE A 686 -7.96 6.93 -0.03
CA ILE A 686 -7.61 7.34 1.34
C ILE A 686 -8.88 7.25 2.23
N PRO A 687 -9.36 6.04 2.53
CA PRO A 687 -10.59 5.86 3.28
C PRO A 687 -10.45 6.32 4.74
N ILE A 688 -11.46 7.03 5.23
CA ILE A 688 -11.57 7.38 6.66
C ILE A 688 -12.08 6.14 7.39
N PRO A 689 -11.36 5.62 8.40
CA PRO A 689 -11.72 4.37 9.06
C PRO A 689 -13.02 4.52 9.86
N LYS A 690 -13.87 3.49 9.79
CA LYS A 690 -15.01 3.32 10.68
C LYS A 690 -14.58 2.61 11.96
N PHE A 691 -15.24 2.97 13.04
CA PHE A 691 -15.16 2.31 14.34
C PHE A 691 -16.59 1.95 14.78
N PRO A 692 -16.80 0.85 15.53
CA PRO A 692 -18.09 0.60 16.17
C PRO A 692 -18.42 1.73 17.17
N SER A 693 -19.71 1.96 17.45
CA SER A 693 -20.03 2.88 18.54
C SER A 693 -19.68 2.28 19.90
N VAL A 694 -19.39 3.17 20.85
CA VAL A 694 -18.96 2.87 22.21
C VAL A 694 -20.12 3.06 23.21
N ASP A 695 -21.21 3.67 22.78
CA ASP A 695 -22.44 3.86 23.55
C ASP A 695 -23.70 3.81 22.65
N ASN A 696 -24.87 3.82 23.30
CA ASN A 696 -26.16 3.69 22.62
C ASN A 696 -26.76 5.05 22.17
N GLN A 697 -25.99 6.15 22.22
CA GLN A 697 -26.49 7.51 22.00
C GLN A 697 -25.83 8.22 20.81
N SER A 698 -24.60 7.83 20.47
CA SER A 698 -23.81 8.42 19.37
C SER A 698 -23.48 7.39 18.28
N VAL A 699 -23.19 7.85 17.06
CA VAL A 699 -22.55 7.03 16.01
C VAL A 699 -21.05 6.99 16.20
N ASN A 700 -20.42 8.14 16.45
CA ASN A 700 -18.97 8.30 16.50
C ASN A 700 -18.53 9.31 17.59
N PHE A 701 -17.27 9.75 17.53
CA PHE A 701 -16.66 10.56 18.58
C PHE A 701 -17.25 11.97 18.72
N ILE A 702 -17.76 12.57 17.65
CA ILE A 702 -18.28 13.94 17.72
C ILE A 702 -19.69 14.00 18.32
N GLY A 703 -20.50 12.95 18.10
CA GLY A 703 -21.70 12.68 18.90
C GLY A 703 -21.36 12.57 20.37
N ARG A 704 -20.39 11.72 20.75
CA ARG A 704 -19.99 11.53 22.15
C ARG A 704 -19.55 12.82 22.85
N LEU A 705 -18.79 13.66 22.13
CA LEU A 705 -18.35 14.96 22.62
C LEU A 705 -19.52 15.92 22.82
N LEU A 706 -20.46 15.99 21.87
CA LEU A 706 -21.69 16.78 22.00
C LEU A 706 -22.59 16.27 23.13
N THR A 707 -22.77 14.96 23.26
CA THR A 707 -23.57 14.34 24.33
C THR A 707 -22.97 14.64 25.71
N GLU A 708 -21.65 14.60 25.87
CA GLU A 708 -20.98 14.98 27.12
C GLU A 708 -21.17 16.49 27.42
N ILE A 709 -21.04 17.37 26.42
CA ILE A 709 -21.31 18.81 26.58
C ILE A 709 -22.76 19.04 27.04
N LEU A 710 -23.75 18.47 26.35
CA LEU A 710 -25.17 18.58 26.70
C LEU A 710 -25.50 17.95 28.07
N ARG A 711 -24.78 16.90 28.48
CA ARG A 711 -24.90 16.29 29.82
C ARG A 711 -24.43 17.26 30.90
N ILE A 712 -23.29 17.92 30.71
CA ILE A 712 -22.72 18.81 31.72
C ILE A 712 -23.39 20.19 31.75
N THR A 713 -23.99 20.68 30.66
CA THR A 713 -24.78 21.93 30.63
C THR A 713 -26.28 21.71 30.88
N SER A 714 -26.67 20.60 31.50
CA SER A 714 -28.10 20.27 31.67
C SER A 714 -28.79 21.23 32.66
N PRO A 715 -29.91 21.90 32.29
CA PRO A 715 -30.60 22.84 33.18
C PRO A 715 -31.24 22.19 34.42
N LYS A 716 -31.19 20.86 34.54
CA LYS A 716 -31.57 20.11 35.75
C LYS A 716 -30.47 20.10 36.83
N THR A 717 -29.24 20.45 36.47
CA THR A 717 -28.03 20.34 37.31
C THR A 717 -27.10 21.54 37.25
N THR A 718 -27.23 22.41 36.24
CA THR A 718 -26.38 23.61 36.06
C THR A 718 -27.17 24.86 35.71
N VAL A 719 -26.60 26.02 35.99
CA VAL A 719 -27.08 27.35 35.59
C VAL A 719 -26.00 28.05 34.76
N TYR A 720 -26.40 28.74 33.69
CA TYR A 720 -25.52 29.64 32.93
C TYR A 720 -25.61 31.06 33.51
N ILE A 721 -24.46 31.72 33.70
CA ILE A 721 -24.38 33.12 34.12
C ILE A 721 -23.81 33.93 32.96
N SER A 722 -24.66 34.77 32.36
CA SER A 722 -24.34 35.60 31.18
C SER A 722 -23.15 36.52 31.40
N GLU A 723 -23.09 37.16 32.57
CA GLU A 723 -22.10 38.16 32.97
C GLU A 723 -20.71 37.54 33.24
N LEU A 724 -20.62 36.21 33.28
CA LEU A 724 -19.40 35.44 33.49
C LEU A 724 -19.11 34.47 32.33
N GLU A 725 -19.97 34.46 31.29
CA GLU A 725 -19.93 33.58 30.12
C GLU A 725 -19.74 32.08 30.45
N THR A 726 -20.24 31.64 31.61
CA THR A 726 -19.85 30.37 32.24
C THR A 726 -21.03 29.61 32.84
N TRP A 727 -21.00 28.28 32.71
CA TRP A 727 -21.91 27.34 33.36
C TRP A 727 -21.38 26.90 34.73
N TYR A 728 -22.26 26.91 35.74
CA TYR A 728 -21.98 26.51 37.11
C TYR A 728 -22.90 25.37 37.57
N ASP A 729 -22.38 24.48 38.42
CA ASP A 729 -23.15 23.42 39.08
C ASP A 729 -24.11 23.99 40.14
N SER A 730 -25.40 23.67 40.04
CA SER A 730 -26.46 24.23 40.89
C SER A 730 -26.43 23.77 42.36
N LYS A 731 -25.57 22.80 42.71
CA LYS A 731 -25.45 22.23 44.07
C LYS A 731 -24.12 22.53 44.75
N ASN A 732 -23.03 22.63 43.99
CA ASN A 732 -21.67 22.84 44.52
C ASN A 732 -20.98 24.11 43.99
N HIS A 733 -21.62 24.85 43.07
CA HIS A 733 -21.17 26.14 42.55
C HIS A 733 -19.79 26.16 41.87
N ASN A 734 -19.24 24.99 41.50
CA ASN A 734 -18.03 24.93 40.68
C ASN A 734 -18.35 25.28 39.22
N GLU A 735 -17.34 25.81 38.51
CA GLU A 735 -17.38 25.97 37.05
C GLU A 735 -17.45 24.61 36.35
N VAL A 736 -18.27 24.53 35.30
CA VAL A 736 -18.54 23.29 34.55
C VAL A 736 -18.13 23.43 33.08
N LEU A 737 -18.46 24.57 32.45
CA LEU A 737 -18.05 24.91 31.09
C LEU A 737 -17.87 26.42 30.97
N ASN A 738 -16.69 26.84 30.53
CA ASN A 738 -16.26 28.23 30.35
C ASN A 738 -15.51 28.40 29.00
N SER A 739 -15.13 29.63 28.67
CA SER A 739 -14.40 29.96 27.42
C SER A 739 -13.11 29.13 27.22
N THR A 740 -12.33 28.90 28.28
CA THR A 740 -11.11 28.07 28.21
C THR A 740 -11.39 26.60 27.84
N ILE A 741 -12.55 26.07 28.22
CA ILE A 741 -12.99 24.73 27.79
C ILE A 741 -13.36 24.74 26.30
N VAL A 742 -13.99 25.81 25.80
CA VAL A 742 -14.28 25.98 24.36
C VAL A 742 -13.00 26.11 23.53
N GLU A 743 -12.00 26.88 23.98
CA GLU A 743 -10.68 26.89 23.34
C GLU A 743 -10.04 25.49 23.29
N ASN A 744 -10.23 24.68 24.33
CA ASN A 744 -9.70 23.32 24.37
C ASN A 744 -10.48 22.36 23.45
N VAL A 745 -11.74 22.65 23.10
CA VAL A 745 -12.45 22.01 21.98
C VAL A 745 -11.80 22.42 20.66
N GLU A 746 -11.57 23.71 20.41
CA GLU A 746 -10.88 24.17 19.19
C GLU A 746 -9.52 23.49 19.01
N LYS A 747 -8.69 23.45 20.06
CA LYS A 747 -7.36 22.80 20.04
C LYS A 747 -7.42 21.28 19.81
N ALA A 748 -8.55 20.63 20.05
CA ALA A 748 -8.72 19.18 19.94
C ALA A 748 -9.43 18.71 18.66
N ILE A 749 -10.33 19.51 18.07
CA ILE A 749 -11.11 19.15 16.86
C ILE A 749 -11.11 20.21 15.75
N CYS A 750 -10.34 21.29 15.92
CA CYS A 750 -10.23 22.47 15.03
C CYS A 750 -11.56 23.21 14.77
N VAL A 751 -11.49 24.30 14.00
CA VAL A 751 -12.64 25.15 13.62
C VAL A 751 -13.73 24.35 12.91
N ALA A 752 -13.36 23.34 12.09
CA ALA A 752 -14.33 22.44 11.45
C ALA A 752 -15.13 21.64 12.49
N GLY A 753 -14.51 21.26 13.61
CA GLY A 753 -15.16 20.53 14.69
C GLY A 753 -16.17 21.39 15.45
N LEU A 754 -15.85 22.66 15.70
CA LEU A 754 -16.79 23.63 16.27
C LEU A 754 -18.00 23.84 15.35
N ALA A 755 -17.79 24.05 14.05
CA ALA A 755 -18.87 24.15 13.06
C ALA A 755 -19.69 22.85 12.94
N GLY A 756 -19.06 21.69 13.16
CA GLY A 756 -19.73 20.39 13.24
C GLY A 756 -20.66 20.25 14.45
N ILE A 757 -20.20 20.69 15.62
CA ILE A 757 -21.00 20.73 16.85
C ILE A 757 -22.18 21.70 16.71
N ASP A 758 -21.96 22.91 16.18
CA ASP A 758 -23.02 23.89 15.90
C ASP A 758 -24.10 23.32 14.96
N LYS A 759 -23.69 22.70 13.85
CA LYS A 759 -24.60 22.05 12.90
C LYS A 759 -25.44 20.94 13.53
N LEU A 760 -24.84 20.14 14.43
CA LEU A 760 -25.56 19.09 15.17
C LEU A 760 -26.55 19.68 16.20
N LEU A 761 -26.14 20.74 16.93
CA LEU A 761 -27.03 21.48 17.83
C LEU A 761 -28.22 22.09 17.07
N ALA A 762 -27.98 22.71 15.92
CA ALA A 762 -29.04 23.25 15.06
C ALA A 762 -30.03 22.17 14.60
N PHE A 763 -29.56 21.00 14.19
CA PHE A 763 -30.45 19.89 13.83
C PHE A 763 -31.23 19.32 15.03
N LEU A 764 -30.64 19.26 16.22
CA LEU A 764 -31.35 18.87 17.44
C LEU A 764 -32.47 19.87 17.76
N ILE A 765 -32.18 21.18 17.74
CA ILE A 765 -33.17 22.25 17.95
C ILE A 765 -34.32 22.14 16.92
N VAL A 766 -33.99 21.96 15.64
CA VAL A 766 -35.00 21.80 14.57
C VAL A 766 -35.85 20.54 14.76
N LYS A 767 -35.27 19.43 15.23
CA LYS A 767 -36.01 18.19 15.49
C LYS A 767 -37.04 18.35 16.61
N GLU A 768 -36.66 18.93 17.75
CA GLU A 768 -37.59 19.16 18.87
C GLU A 768 -38.71 20.16 18.46
N LEU A 769 -38.36 21.23 17.73
CA LEU A 769 -39.34 22.17 17.19
C LEU A 769 -40.29 21.53 16.15
N GLN A 770 -39.82 20.60 15.31
CA GLN A 770 -40.69 19.88 14.38
C GLN A 770 -41.66 18.94 15.11
N PHE A 771 -41.19 18.21 16.13
CA PHE A 771 -42.06 17.31 16.88
C PHE A 771 -43.23 18.06 17.54
N LEU A 772 -42.98 19.22 18.15
CA LEU A 772 -44.03 20.05 18.76
C LEU A 772 -45.12 20.47 17.77
N ASN A 773 -44.79 20.68 16.49
CA ASN A 773 -45.75 21.05 15.45
C ASN A 773 -46.60 19.86 14.93
N ASP A 774 -46.08 18.64 15.00
CA ASP A 774 -46.82 17.43 14.61
C ASP A 774 -47.57 16.79 15.79
N ALA A 775 -47.16 17.06 17.04
CA ALA A 775 -47.83 16.59 18.26
C ALA A 775 -49.29 17.08 18.35
N SER A 776 -49.57 18.35 18.04
CA SER A 776 -50.96 18.85 17.97
C SER A 776 -51.82 18.11 16.95
N LYS A 777 -51.28 17.83 15.75
CA LYS A 777 -51.99 17.07 14.71
C LYS A 777 -52.22 15.61 15.12
N MET A 778 -51.29 15.03 15.86
CA MET A 778 -51.44 13.70 16.45
C MET A 778 -52.54 13.70 17.51
N MET A 779 -52.64 14.73 18.36
CA MET A 779 -53.78 14.89 19.28
C MET A 779 -55.10 15.01 18.50
N ASP A 780 -55.17 15.86 17.48
CA ASP A 780 -56.38 16.03 16.66
C ASP A 780 -56.83 14.73 15.94
N LEU A 781 -55.94 13.76 15.78
CA LEU A 781 -56.25 12.42 15.25
C LEU A 781 -56.66 11.44 16.37
N LEU A 782 -55.94 11.42 17.50
CA LEU A 782 -56.30 10.58 18.66
C LEU A 782 -57.67 10.96 19.24
N LEU A 783 -58.01 12.25 19.26
CA LEU A 783 -59.29 12.78 19.70
C LEU A 783 -60.44 12.45 18.72
N LYS A 784 -60.14 12.25 17.43
CA LYS A 784 -61.12 11.76 16.43
C LYS A 784 -61.35 10.25 16.52
N ALA A 785 -60.35 9.49 16.96
CA ALA A 785 -60.57 8.09 17.34
C ALA A 785 -61.44 7.99 18.61
N GLN A 786 -61.24 8.92 19.56
CA GLN A 786 -62.01 9.00 20.81
C GLN A 786 -63.52 9.24 20.60
N THR A 787 -63.93 9.98 19.58
CA THR A 787 -65.36 10.29 19.33
C THR A 787 -66.25 9.07 19.00
N ASN A 788 -65.70 7.86 18.91
CA ASN A 788 -66.47 6.62 18.78
C ASN A 788 -66.64 5.86 20.12
N GLN A 789 -66.11 6.38 21.25
CA GLN A 789 -66.08 5.65 22.53
C GLN A 789 -67.46 5.36 23.16
N ASP A 790 -68.52 6.09 22.80
CA ASP A 790 -69.88 5.81 23.31
C ASP A 790 -70.46 4.48 22.79
N GLU A 791 -69.84 3.85 21.78
CA GLU A 791 -70.17 2.50 21.29
C GLU A 791 -69.17 1.42 21.76
N MET A 792 -68.15 1.77 22.55
CA MET A 792 -67.10 0.86 23.00
C MET A 792 -67.38 0.32 24.41
N ALA A 793 -67.07 -0.96 24.63
CA ALA A 793 -67.19 -1.58 25.95
C ALA A 793 -66.02 -1.15 26.87
N ASP A 794 -66.24 -1.17 28.19
CA ASP A 794 -65.27 -0.68 29.19
C ASP A 794 -64.00 -1.57 29.33
N ASP A 795 -64.01 -2.73 28.69
CA ASP A 795 -62.94 -3.72 28.56
C ASP A 795 -62.25 -3.70 27.17
N ASP A 796 -62.59 -2.78 26.25
CA ASP A 796 -61.91 -2.70 24.95
C ASP A 796 -60.42 -2.30 25.10
N PRO A 797 -59.47 -3.15 24.67
CA PRO A 797 -58.03 -2.91 24.88
C PRO A 797 -57.51 -1.64 24.19
N GLN A 798 -58.22 -1.08 23.19
CA GLN A 798 -57.88 0.19 22.58
C GLN A 798 -57.89 1.35 23.57
N ILE A 799 -58.70 1.27 24.65
CA ILE A 799 -58.76 2.28 25.70
C ILE A 799 -57.39 2.42 26.39
N SER A 800 -56.75 1.30 26.73
CA SER A 800 -55.40 1.26 27.32
C SER A 800 -54.34 1.92 26.41
N TYR A 801 -54.41 1.65 25.10
CA TYR A 801 -53.51 2.25 24.11
C TYR A 801 -53.73 3.77 23.93
N LEU A 802 -54.97 4.24 23.93
CA LEU A 802 -55.33 5.67 23.83
C LEU A 802 -54.86 6.44 25.07
N ILE A 803 -55.19 5.95 26.27
CA ILE A 803 -54.75 6.52 27.56
C ILE A 803 -53.21 6.62 27.60
N SER A 804 -52.52 5.55 27.21
CA SER A 804 -51.07 5.51 27.12
C SER A 804 -50.50 6.42 26.03
N ALA A 805 -51.23 6.70 24.94
CA ALA A 805 -50.82 7.62 23.88
C ALA A 805 -50.92 9.09 24.35
N TRP A 806 -52.06 9.50 24.90
CA TRP A 806 -52.29 10.86 25.39
C TRP A 806 -51.25 11.26 26.45
N ALA A 807 -50.94 10.38 27.41
CA ALA A 807 -49.95 10.64 28.44
C ALA A 807 -48.51 10.77 27.89
N ARG A 808 -48.15 9.99 26.85
CA ARG A 808 -46.88 10.16 26.14
C ARG A 808 -46.79 11.48 25.40
N VAL A 809 -47.89 11.93 24.77
CA VAL A 809 -47.93 13.23 24.08
C VAL A 809 -47.89 14.39 25.08
N CYS A 810 -48.65 14.32 26.18
CA CYS A 810 -48.61 15.30 27.27
C CYS A 810 -47.20 15.49 27.82
N LYS A 811 -46.47 14.40 28.07
CA LYS A 811 -45.09 14.42 28.56
C LYS A 811 -44.09 15.12 27.62
N ILE A 812 -44.42 15.26 26.33
CA ILE A 812 -43.56 15.95 25.34
C ILE A 812 -44.05 17.38 25.08
N MET A 813 -45.37 17.62 25.11
CA MET A 813 -45.95 18.96 24.95
C MET A 813 -45.87 19.82 26.23
N GLY A 814 -45.75 19.19 27.42
CA GLY A 814 -45.79 19.87 28.71
C GLY A 814 -47.06 20.71 28.85
N LYS A 815 -46.93 21.97 29.31
CA LYS A 815 -48.06 22.90 29.44
C LYS A 815 -48.83 23.17 28.14
N LEU A 816 -48.26 22.90 26.95
CA LEU A 816 -49.00 23.02 25.68
C LEU A 816 -50.06 21.92 25.49
N PHE A 817 -50.10 20.90 26.35
CA PHE A 817 -51.18 19.90 26.39
C PHE A 817 -52.42 20.35 27.15
N GLU A 818 -52.33 21.40 27.98
CA GLU A 818 -53.41 21.88 28.85
C GLU A 818 -54.77 22.10 28.13
N PRO A 819 -54.84 22.62 26.88
CA PRO A 819 -56.10 22.75 26.13
C PRO A 819 -56.77 21.41 25.78
N TYR A 820 -56.01 20.31 25.70
CA TYR A 820 -56.52 18.98 25.41
C TYR A 820 -56.90 18.19 26.68
N LEU A 821 -56.45 18.63 27.86
CA LEU A 821 -56.70 17.96 29.14
C LEU A 821 -58.19 17.69 29.39
N PRO A 822 -59.14 18.63 29.14
CA PRO A 822 -60.57 18.37 29.38
C PRO A 822 -61.16 17.26 28.50
N LEU A 823 -60.56 16.97 27.35
CA LEU A 823 -61.05 15.95 26.42
C LEU A 823 -60.58 14.55 26.83
N VAL A 824 -59.35 14.42 27.35
CA VAL A 824 -58.76 13.13 27.73
C VAL A 824 -59.06 12.72 29.17
N MET A 825 -59.34 13.67 30.07
CA MET A 825 -59.55 13.37 31.49
C MET A 825 -60.79 12.52 31.76
N GLY A 826 -61.89 12.72 31.01
CA GLY A 826 -63.12 11.96 31.19
C GLY A 826 -62.93 10.42 31.07
N PRO A 827 -62.42 9.91 29.94
CA PRO A 827 -62.12 8.48 29.80
C PRO A 827 -61.08 7.97 30.80
N VAL A 828 -60.01 8.74 31.05
CA VAL A 828 -58.97 8.34 32.02
C VAL A 828 -59.54 8.18 33.43
N LEU A 829 -60.42 9.10 33.85
CA LEU A 829 -61.14 9.01 35.14
C LEU A 829 -62.14 7.86 35.17
N LYS A 830 -62.83 7.57 34.06
CA LYS A 830 -63.74 6.41 33.95
C LYS A 830 -62.98 5.10 34.19
N THR A 831 -61.90 4.87 33.44
CA THR A 831 -61.05 3.68 33.57
C THR A 831 -60.34 3.59 34.92
N ALA A 832 -59.82 4.70 35.45
CA ALA A 832 -59.24 4.73 36.81
C ALA A 832 -60.29 4.44 37.92
N SER A 833 -61.57 4.72 37.66
CA SER A 833 -62.69 4.45 38.59
C SER A 833 -63.28 3.04 38.47
N LEU A 834 -62.78 2.18 37.58
CA LEU A 834 -63.32 0.83 37.35
C LEU A 834 -63.34 0.04 38.68
N LYS A 835 -64.49 -0.54 39.04
CA LYS A 835 -64.64 -1.36 40.24
C LYS A 835 -64.65 -2.83 39.82
N PRO A 836 -63.63 -3.63 40.19
CA PRO A 836 -63.58 -5.03 39.81
C PRO A 836 -64.73 -5.79 40.47
N GLU A 837 -65.25 -6.78 39.76
CA GLU A 837 -66.23 -7.71 40.29
C GLU A 837 -65.54 -8.66 41.28
N VAL A 838 -66.13 -8.87 42.45
CA VAL A 838 -65.57 -9.71 43.51
C VAL A 838 -66.65 -10.61 44.10
N ALA A 839 -66.30 -11.87 44.34
CA ALA A 839 -67.22 -12.90 44.81
C ALA A 839 -66.59 -13.73 45.95
N LEU A 840 -67.42 -14.22 46.85
CA LEU A 840 -67.06 -15.27 47.81
C LEU A 840 -67.85 -16.51 47.44
N LEU A 841 -67.16 -17.50 46.89
CA LEU A 841 -67.71 -18.78 46.43
C LEU A 841 -67.28 -19.89 47.38
N ASP A 842 -68.02 -21.00 47.44
CA ASP A 842 -67.52 -22.22 48.07
C ASP A 842 -66.68 -23.07 47.07
N ASN A 843 -66.37 -24.31 47.43
CA ASN A 843 -65.58 -25.20 46.57
C ASN A 843 -66.40 -25.82 45.41
N GLU A 844 -67.73 -25.83 45.46
CA GLU A 844 -68.56 -26.30 44.35
C GLU A 844 -68.86 -25.15 43.39
N ASP A 845 -69.21 -23.96 43.91
CA ASP A 845 -69.44 -22.75 43.12
C ASP A 845 -68.17 -22.27 42.38
N MET A 846 -66.98 -22.35 43.00
CA MET A 846 -65.72 -21.99 42.32
C MET A 846 -65.49 -22.84 41.07
N ASN A 847 -65.72 -24.16 41.15
CA ASN A 847 -65.54 -25.08 40.01
C ASN A 847 -66.53 -24.81 38.85
N ALA A 848 -67.59 -24.02 39.06
CA ALA A 848 -68.50 -23.58 38.01
C ALA A 848 -68.02 -22.32 37.26
N VAL A 849 -67.04 -21.59 37.81
CA VAL A 849 -66.50 -20.33 37.26
C VAL A 849 -65.01 -20.43 36.89
N ASP A 850 -64.29 -21.45 37.39
CA ASP A 850 -62.87 -21.79 37.07
C ASP A 850 -62.57 -22.02 35.56
N GLY A 851 -63.60 -22.01 34.71
CA GLY A 851 -63.48 -22.04 33.24
C GLY A 851 -63.50 -20.68 32.54
N ASP A 852 -63.61 -19.57 33.28
CA ASP A 852 -63.59 -18.19 32.76
C ASP A 852 -62.21 -17.54 33.03
N GLU A 853 -61.43 -17.29 31.97
CA GLU A 853 -60.08 -16.73 32.06
C GLU A 853 -60.03 -15.32 32.68
N ASP A 854 -61.18 -14.64 32.75
CA ASP A 854 -61.33 -13.33 33.40
C ASP A 854 -61.28 -13.39 34.95
N TRP A 855 -61.41 -14.55 35.59
CA TRP A 855 -61.50 -14.68 37.06
C TRP A 855 -60.26 -15.33 37.69
N GLN A 856 -59.81 -14.77 38.81
CA GLN A 856 -58.76 -15.36 39.64
C GLN A 856 -59.25 -15.57 41.08
N PHE A 857 -58.97 -16.76 41.62
CA PHE A 857 -59.47 -17.20 42.94
C PHE A 857 -58.34 -17.36 43.96
N VAL A 858 -58.62 -16.96 45.20
CA VAL A 858 -57.73 -17.15 46.37
C VAL A 858 -58.52 -17.84 47.48
N SER A 859 -58.13 -19.05 47.85
CA SER A 859 -58.79 -19.82 48.91
C SER A 859 -58.59 -19.20 50.30
N ILE A 860 -59.70 -18.94 51.00
CA ILE A 860 -59.76 -18.41 52.37
C ILE A 860 -60.26 -19.52 53.30
N GLY A 861 -59.36 -20.45 53.64
CA GLY A 861 -59.67 -21.63 54.45
C GLY A 861 -59.99 -22.87 53.61
N GLU A 862 -60.68 -23.84 54.21
CA GLU A 862 -60.87 -25.18 53.60
C GLU A 862 -62.08 -25.27 52.65
N GLN A 863 -63.03 -24.33 52.70
CA GLN A 863 -64.31 -24.38 51.96
C GLN A 863 -64.81 -23.03 51.41
N GLN A 864 -63.95 -22.01 51.33
CA GLN A 864 -64.31 -20.70 50.76
C GLN A 864 -63.19 -20.14 49.88
N ASN A 865 -63.56 -19.49 48.78
CA ASN A 865 -62.66 -18.95 47.77
C ASN A 865 -63.11 -17.52 47.45
N PHE A 866 -62.17 -16.57 47.51
CA PHE A 866 -62.38 -15.18 47.09
C PHE A 866 -62.00 -15.05 45.62
N GLY A 867 -62.99 -14.86 44.76
CA GLY A 867 -62.81 -14.54 43.35
C GLY A 867 -62.70 -13.04 43.14
N ILE A 868 -61.79 -12.62 42.28
CA ILE A 868 -61.76 -11.29 41.68
C ILE A 868 -61.71 -11.42 40.16
N ARG A 869 -62.54 -10.64 39.47
CA ARG A 869 -62.47 -10.52 38.01
C ARG A 869 -61.32 -9.58 37.65
N THR A 870 -60.35 -10.08 36.89
CA THR A 870 -59.11 -9.40 36.53
C THR A 870 -59.21 -8.56 35.25
N ALA A 871 -60.25 -8.75 34.44
CA ALA A 871 -60.55 -7.87 33.30
C ALA A 871 -60.63 -6.39 33.73
N GLY A 872 -59.95 -5.51 32.99
CA GLY A 872 -59.90 -4.07 33.26
C GLY A 872 -58.98 -3.64 34.41
N LEU A 873 -58.30 -4.56 35.12
CA LEU A 873 -57.38 -4.18 36.21
C LEU A 873 -56.07 -3.58 35.69
N GLU A 874 -55.51 -4.07 34.57
CA GLU A 874 -54.31 -3.48 33.97
C GLU A 874 -54.62 -2.10 33.35
N GLU A 875 -55.79 -1.96 32.73
CA GLU A 875 -56.35 -0.70 32.22
C GLU A 875 -56.48 0.33 33.35
N LYS A 876 -57.06 -0.07 34.49
CA LYS A 876 -57.18 0.77 35.69
C LYS A 876 -55.82 1.19 36.23
N ALA A 877 -54.90 0.24 36.40
CA ALA A 877 -53.54 0.53 36.89
C ALA A 877 -52.79 1.49 35.95
N THR A 878 -52.96 1.31 34.64
CA THR A 878 -52.41 2.19 33.59
C THR A 878 -53.01 3.59 33.66
N ALA A 879 -54.34 3.71 33.80
CA ALA A 879 -55.03 4.99 33.95
C ALA A 879 -54.55 5.77 35.18
N CYS A 880 -54.43 5.10 36.34
CA CYS A 880 -53.88 5.70 37.56
C CYS A 880 -52.43 6.20 37.37
N GLN A 881 -51.57 5.43 36.69
CA GLN A 881 -50.22 5.87 36.35
C GLN A 881 -50.21 7.08 35.41
N MET A 882 -51.16 7.18 34.47
CA MET A 882 -51.27 8.33 33.56
C MET A 882 -51.80 9.59 34.26
N LEU A 883 -52.69 9.47 35.26
CA LEU A 883 -53.09 10.60 36.12
C LEU A 883 -51.88 11.19 36.87
N VAL A 884 -51.00 10.32 37.41
CA VAL A 884 -49.72 10.74 38.02
C VAL A 884 -48.76 11.38 37.01
N CYS A 885 -48.83 11.00 35.73
CA CYS A 885 -48.09 11.67 34.65
C CYS A 885 -48.61 13.09 34.41
N TYR A 886 -49.91 13.26 34.20
CA TYR A 886 -50.52 14.58 33.96
C TYR A 886 -50.28 15.56 35.11
N ALA A 887 -50.50 15.15 36.36
CA ALA A 887 -50.23 15.98 37.53
C ALA A 887 -48.77 16.44 37.63
N ARG A 888 -47.82 15.57 37.24
CA ARG A 888 -46.38 15.85 37.29
C ARG A 888 -45.89 16.83 36.22
N GLU A 889 -46.36 16.64 34.98
CA GLU A 889 -45.86 17.40 33.83
C GLU A 889 -46.63 18.73 33.62
N LEU A 890 -47.89 18.82 34.05
CA LEU A 890 -48.72 20.04 33.94
C LEU A 890 -48.71 20.92 35.20
N LYS A 891 -48.59 20.31 36.39
CA LYS A 891 -48.58 20.98 37.70
C LYS A 891 -49.81 21.87 37.89
N ASP A 892 -49.62 23.18 37.95
CA ASP A 892 -50.66 24.20 38.11
C ASP A 892 -51.82 24.05 37.10
N GLY A 893 -51.53 23.63 35.86
CA GLY A 893 -52.55 23.37 34.82
C GLY A 893 -53.41 22.12 35.07
N PHE A 894 -53.08 21.32 36.08
CA PHE A 894 -53.87 20.16 36.53
C PHE A 894 -54.79 20.49 37.71
N ALA A 895 -54.71 21.71 38.29
CA ALA A 895 -55.39 22.06 39.54
C ALA A 895 -56.92 21.82 39.50
N ASN A 896 -57.56 22.11 38.37
CA ASN A 896 -59.01 21.92 38.16
C ASN A 896 -59.47 20.45 38.26
N TYR A 897 -58.54 19.48 38.15
CA TYR A 897 -58.82 18.05 38.26
C TYR A 897 -58.23 17.43 39.52
N ALA A 898 -57.44 18.17 40.31
CA ALA A 898 -56.70 17.63 41.44
C ALA A 898 -57.62 17.09 42.54
N GLU A 899 -58.74 17.76 42.81
CA GLU A 899 -59.74 17.33 43.80
C GLU A 899 -60.52 16.08 43.33
N GLU A 900 -60.97 16.05 42.08
CA GLU A 900 -61.66 14.87 41.53
C GLU A 900 -60.74 13.65 41.47
N VAL A 901 -59.50 13.83 41.00
CA VAL A 901 -58.49 12.77 40.95
C VAL A 901 -58.12 12.29 42.35
N TRP A 902 -58.01 13.20 43.33
CA TRP A 902 -57.81 12.82 44.73
C TRP A 902 -58.93 11.91 45.22
N ILE A 903 -60.20 12.33 45.08
CA ILE A 903 -61.38 11.56 45.53
C ILE A 903 -61.44 10.17 44.86
N ARG A 904 -61.04 10.04 43.59
CA ARG A 904 -61.00 8.73 42.89
C ARG A 904 -59.80 7.86 43.28
N LEU A 905 -58.74 8.42 43.83
CA LEU A 905 -57.58 7.68 44.35
C LEU A 905 -57.70 7.38 45.86
N GLU A 906 -58.51 8.13 46.61
CA GLU A 906 -58.84 7.85 48.01
C GLU A 906 -59.58 6.50 48.16
N ASP A 907 -60.42 6.16 47.16
CA ASP A 907 -61.09 4.84 46.98
C ASP A 907 -60.09 3.65 46.83
N LEU A 908 -58.77 3.89 46.76
CA LEU A 908 -57.70 2.89 46.70
C LEU A 908 -56.88 2.75 48.01
N GLU A 909 -57.02 3.65 49.01
CA GLU A 909 -56.21 3.59 50.25
C GLU A 909 -56.49 2.34 51.12
N CYS A 910 -57.55 1.58 50.83
CA CYS A 910 -57.87 0.32 51.49
C CYS A 910 -56.91 -0.85 51.18
N LEU A 911 -55.93 -0.68 50.27
CA LEU A 911 -54.94 -1.71 49.94
C LEU A 911 -53.49 -1.20 50.13
N ASP A 912 -52.89 -1.71 51.22
CA ASP A 912 -51.49 -1.63 51.66
C ASP A 912 -51.02 -0.28 52.29
N LEU A 913 -51.21 -0.20 53.61
CA LEU A 913 -50.78 0.92 54.47
C LEU A 913 -49.27 0.91 54.74
N ASN A 914 -48.48 1.58 53.88
CA ASN A 914 -47.10 1.98 54.22
C ASN A 914 -46.62 3.26 53.52
N LEU A 915 -47.50 4.25 53.35
CA LEU A 915 -47.15 5.61 52.94
C LEU A 915 -47.32 6.61 54.09
N ASP A 916 -46.30 7.43 54.31
CA ASP A 916 -46.18 8.29 55.49
C ASP A 916 -47.07 9.54 55.37
N SER A 917 -48.29 9.44 55.89
CA SER A 917 -49.41 10.37 55.64
C SER A 917 -49.26 11.79 56.21
N ASN A 918 -48.13 12.11 56.86
CA ASN A 918 -47.91 13.39 57.54
C ASN A 918 -47.29 14.50 56.67
N LEU A 919 -46.73 14.18 55.49
CA LEU A 919 -45.86 15.12 54.76
C LEU A 919 -46.55 16.02 53.72
N TYR A 920 -47.74 15.66 53.22
CA TYR A 920 -48.44 16.42 52.17
C TYR A 920 -49.49 17.42 52.71
N PHE A 921 -50.13 17.12 53.83
CA PHE A 921 -51.24 17.93 54.38
C PHE A 921 -50.81 19.38 54.73
N SER A 922 -49.55 19.60 55.12
CA SER A 922 -49.04 20.92 55.54
C SER A 922 -48.79 21.91 54.39
N ARG A 923 -48.71 21.45 53.13
CA ARG A 923 -48.40 22.32 51.98
C ARG A 923 -49.63 22.81 51.21
N TYR A 924 -50.73 22.07 51.22
CA TYR A 924 -51.97 22.53 50.56
C TYR A 924 -52.64 23.73 51.25
N GLN A 925 -52.39 23.95 52.55
CA GLN A 925 -52.88 25.13 53.29
C GLN A 925 -52.05 26.43 53.10
N ASN A 926 -50.97 26.41 52.31
CA ASN A 926 -50.06 27.55 52.15
C ASN A 926 -49.94 28.05 50.69
N LEU A 927 -50.86 27.63 49.80
CA LEU A 927 -50.83 27.97 48.37
C LEU A 927 -52.23 28.27 47.77
N MET A 928 -53.19 28.65 48.62
CA MET A 928 -54.06 29.81 48.34
C MET A 928 -53.41 31.04 48.97
#